data_AF-A0A7Z6Y2N4-F1
#
_entry.id   AF-A0A7Z6Y2N4-F1
#
_cell.length_a   1.000
_cell.length_b   1.000
_cell.length_c   1.000
_cell.angle_alpha   90.00
_cell.angle_beta   90.00
_cell.angle_gamma   90.00
#
_symmetry.space_group_name_H-M   'P 1'
#
loop_
_entity.id
_entity.type
_entity.pdbx_description
1 polymer ?
#
loop_
_entity_poly.entity_id
_entity_poly.type
_entity_poly.pdbx_seq_one_letter_code
_entity_poly.pdbx_strand_id
1 'polypeptide(L)'
;MELVNQFKISEKDASLILTAVENGAVNLLLGAGGSYGAIGGDGVELKGGADLASELNENFNLGLDDEERWSLPLVYGDIESNSASKATLNQFFIKRFVGCRPTWQSIIHDLPWKRIWTLNIDDVLDKSKSRGSLPKLESYLWCEPYKPRPLEKGDLQTVYLHGKASRLLQTPDHLIFSLKEYVSRNENTPGWHAEFRSEWVRKPFIICGARLQEEVDLITVLEFGNRSRERGGCPSVVVLSSMNPGQISRFERQGLIPIVAKGKDFFEALLKDLVAWRVQYPAVSNELAAAREEVRAKFKQLTLDVIQPRKVLDFYASAETQWVHILQDLDAPSIAAVKSAQLLSEISARAIVRAALIYGGSVSGKSAAALRIGRELIEKGYEIWLFRGEERFNDYDIVEYAQASKVAFIFDDCADFSSSLKASIDLAIKNGCDLRLVVTCDSHRVRAVRADLAAADCQEFLLSPLDKKDFNSIFTKRSSKGRLGTCSSLSPNEAWKDFKRTYDCKLLEWLESLENALSYRAAIVQLLANPESVPHGAIPLVVSAAAVHRFGYSLPFDFANTFLGKTDIESIFDHDSILSEIGYLDDKGLRLRSSAFSLFVWSQIGREERFSITLKIARALAPLVVPQSIARRTQPYLMIRALMDHATIQNDFGADADSWYASLEDAYGWNARYWEQRALLASNNDQEGLAYSYAKKAVSILEYDPFPHTTLGKVCVKIGVNRKDTVGVQRFWEGVDELKVSRELSTKSGLEWEHPYVTFFTYALRAIKSPHFSKEIEKLSMQWKAWMKAAHNSESLIFDDQGKSSLEAYQRKWIMSVVNS
;
A
#
# COMPACT_ATOMS: atom_id res chain seq x y z
N MET A 1 6.88 -18.49 31.30
CA MET A 1 6.43 -17.20 30.75
C MET A 1 5.34 -16.67 31.67
N GLU A 2 5.53 -15.49 32.24
CA GLU A 2 4.57 -14.84 33.14
C GLU A 2 3.22 -14.62 32.46
N LEU A 3 3.20 -14.29 31.18
CA LEU A 3 1.96 -14.13 30.41
C LEU A 3 1.07 -15.40 30.44
N VAL A 4 1.70 -16.57 30.40
CA VAL A 4 1.02 -17.88 30.47
C VAL A 4 0.56 -18.15 31.90
N ASN A 5 1.47 -17.98 32.85
CA ASN A 5 1.26 -18.34 34.25
C ASN A 5 0.20 -17.46 34.93
N GLN A 6 0.19 -16.15 34.63
CA GLN A 6 -0.65 -15.18 35.32
C GLN A 6 -1.97 -14.91 34.59
N PHE A 7 -1.98 -14.94 33.26
CA PHE A 7 -3.14 -14.48 32.47
C PHE A 7 -3.80 -15.57 31.62
N LYS A 8 -3.40 -16.84 31.78
CA LYS A 8 -3.96 -17.99 31.06
C LYS A 8 -3.90 -17.87 29.53
N ILE A 9 -2.93 -17.14 29.01
CA ILE A 9 -2.64 -17.08 27.58
C ILE A 9 -1.96 -18.41 27.18
N SER A 10 -2.31 -18.96 26.02
CA SER A 10 -1.63 -20.17 25.52
C SER A 10 -0.14 -19.91 25.26
N GLU A 11 0.74 -20.89 25.47
CA GLU A 11 2.18 -20.73 25.21
C GLU A 11 2.47 -20.28 23.77
N LYS A 12 1.72 -20.83 22.81
CA LYS A 12 1.81 -20.45 21.40
C LYS A 12 1.48 -18.97 21.19
N ASP A 13 0.37 -18.51 21.74
CA ASP A 13 -0.06 -17.11 21.58
C ASP A 13 0.87 -16.15 22.31
N ALA A 14 1.34 -16.51 23.50
CA ALA A 14 2.27 -15.68 24.26
C ALA A 14 3.61 -15.52 23.51
N SER A 15 4.11 -16.60 22.88
CA SER A 15 5.31 -16.54 22.02
C SER A 15 5.10 -15.65 20.78
N LEU A 16 3.94 -15.75 20.13
CA LEU A 16 3.58 -14.87 19.00
C LEU A 16 3.51 -13.40 19.42
N ILE A 17 2.88 -13.10 20.55
CA ILE A 17 2.77 -11.74 21.10
C ILE A 17 4.16 -11.20 21.43
N LEU A 18 5.00 -11.95 22.14
CA LEU A 18 6.37 -11.51 22.45
C LEU A 18 7.18 -11.21 21.20
N THR A 19 7.13 -12.10 20.23
CA THR A 19 7.85 -11.93 18.96
C THR A 19 7.33 -10.69 18.22
N ALA A 20 6.01 -10.47 18.18
CA ALA A 20 5.42 -9.31 17.53
C ALA A 20 5.74 -7.98 18.25
N VAL A 21 5.72 -7.98 19.59
CA VAL A 21 6.12 -6.81 20.41
C VAL A 21 7.59 -6.51 20.19
N GLU A 22 8.48 -7.50 20.26
CA GLU A 22 9.90 -7.30 20.02
C GLU A 22 10.18 -6.70 18.63
N ASN A 23 9.41 -7.11 17.62
CA ASN A 23 9.55 -6.61 16.25
C ASN A 23 8.91 -5.22 16.02
N GLY A 24 8.37 -4.56 17.06
CA GLY A 24 7.66 -3.29 16.90
C GLY A 24 6.46 -3.37 15.96
N ALA A 25 5.83 -4.54 15.86
CA ALA A 25 4.73 -4.85 14.94
C ALA A 25 3.34 -4.67 15.57
N VAL A 26 3.28 -4.44 16.89
CA VAL A 26 2.05 -4.35 17.68
C VAL A 26 1.68 -2.90 17.93
N ASN A 27 0.40 -2.58 17.74
CA ASN A 27 -0.18 -1.29 18.10
C ASN A 27 -0.63 -1.31 19.57
N LEU A 28 -0.48 -0.19 20.27
CA LEU A 28 -1.04 0.01 21.60
C LEU A 28 -2.31 0.87 21.47
N LEU A 29 -3.42 0.48 22.09
CA LEU A 29 -4.61 1.32 22.26
C LEU A 29 -4.87 1.58 23.74
N LEU A 30 -4.84 2.84 24.15
CA LEU A 30 -5.09 3.25 25.54
C LEU A 30 -6.43 3.96 25.67
N GLY A 31 -7.25 3.51 26.61
CA GLY A 31 -8.38 4.28 27.14
C GLY A 31 -8.11 4.76 28.56
N ALA A 32 -9.16 5.24 29.25
CA ALA A 32 -9.03 5.90 30.55
C ALA A 32 -8.28 5.04 31.59
N GLY A 33 -8.44 3.71 31.53
CA GLY A 33 -7.72 2.77 32.40
C GLY A 33 -6.19 2.77 32.23
N GLY A 34 -5.66 3.24 31.10
CA GLY A 34 -4.22 3.44 30.89
C GLY A 34 -3.64 4.60 31.72
N SER A 35 -4.46 5.61 32.01
CA SER A 35 -4.10 6.77 32.83
C SER A 35 -4.58 6.65 34.28
N TYR A 36 -5.37 5.61 34.59
CA TYR A 36 -5.92 5.39 35.91
C TYR A 36 -4.83 5.31 36.99
N GLY A 37 -5.05 6.03 38.08
CA GLY A 37 -4.11 6.12 39.19
C GLY A 37 -2.94 7.08 38.97
N ALA A 38 -2.87 7.78 37.83
CA ALA A 38 -2.00 8.95 37.69
C ALA A 38 -2.62 10.15 38.43
N ILE A 39 -1.79 11.14 38.77
CA ILE A 39 -2.27 12.37 39.42
C ILE A 39 -2.41 13.45 38.35
N GLY A 40 -3.58 14.09 38.26
CA GLY A 40 -3.84 15.19 37.34
C GLY A 40 -3.03 16.45 37.63
N GLY A 41 -3.08 17.41 36.70
CA GLY A 41 -2.41 18.72 36.84
C GLY A 41 -2.90 19.53 38.04
N ASP A 42 -4.13 19.26 38.48
CA ASP A 42 -4.79 19.84 39.64
C ASP A 42 -4.49 19.11 40.96
N GLY A 43 -3.72 18.02 40.92
CA GLY A 43 -3.40 17.20 42.09
C GLY A 43 -4.43 16.12 42.43
N VAL A 44 -5.51 16.00 41.66
CA VAL A 44 -6.55 14.97 41.87
C VAL A 44 -6.23 13.73 41.05
N GLU A 45 -6.44 12.55 41.60
CA GLU A 45 -6.26 11.28 40.89
C GLU A 45 -7.14 11.22 39.62
N LEU A 46 -6.56 10.76 38.51
CA LEU A 46 -7.28 10.52 37.25
C LEU A 46 -8.09 9.23 37.36
N LYS A 47 -9.39 9.34 37.08
CA LYS A 47 -10.38 8.26 37.17
C LYS A 47 -11.01 7.96 35.79
N GLY A 48 -12.09 7.18 35.77
CA GLY A 48 -12.80 6.84 34.52
C GLY A 48 -13.71 7.97 34.01
N GLY A 49 -14.25 7.78 32.80
CA GLY A 49 -15.15 8.76 32.17
C GLY A 49 -16.44 9.04 32.95
N ALA A 50 -16.98 8.05 33.66
CA ALA A 50 -18.18 8.22 34.48
C ALA A 50 -17.94 9.16 35.67
N ASP A 51 -16.78 9.03 36.33
CA ASP A 51 -16.39 9.93 37.42
C ASP A 51 -16.21 11.38 36.93
N LEU A 52 -15.61 11.53 35.74
CA LEU A 52 -15.46 12.84 35.09
C LEU A 52 -16.82 13.47 34.75
N ALA A 53 -17.78 12.67 34.27
CA ALA A 53 -19.13 13.14 33.98
C ALA A 53 -19.83 13.67 35.24
N SER A 54 -19.72 12.95 36.36
CA SER A 54 -20.27 13.40 37.65
C SER A 54 -19.65 14.70 38.11
N GLU A 55 -18.32 14.83 38.01
CA GLU A 55 -17.59 16.05 38.37
C GLU A 55 -17.99 17.25 37.50
N LEU A 56 -18.18 17.03 36.19
CA LEU A 56 -18.64 18.09 35.28
C LEU A 56 -20.09 18.51 35.58
N ASN A 57 -20.99 17.56 35.86
CA ASN A 57 -22.37 17.86 36.24
C ASN A 57 -22.44 18.76 37.48
N GLU A 58 -21.61 18.46 38.49
CA GLU A 58 -21.49 19.26 39.72
C GLU A 58 -20.85 20.64 39.45
N ASN A 59 -19.72 20.69 38.74
CA ASN A 59 -18.99 21.93 38.50
C ASN A 59 -19.76 22.94 37.62
N PHE A 60 -20.60 22.45 36.72
CA PHE A 60 -21.42 23.27 35.82
C PHE A 60 -22.88 23.42 36.28
N ASN A 61 -23.26 22.84 37.42
CA ASN A 61 -24.61 22.88 37.99
C ASN A 61 -25.72 22.49 36.99
N LEU A 62 -25.54 21.41 36.23
CA LEU A 62 -26.54 21.02 35.22
C LEU A 62 -27.79 20.40 35.85
N GLY A 63 -27.68 19.83 37.06
CA GLY A 63 -28.83 19.29 37.79
C GLY A 63 -29.38 17.98 37.22
N LEU A 64 -28.56 17.25 36.45
CA LEU A 64 -28.94 15.97 35.84
C LEU A 64 -29.14 14.89 36.91
N ASP A 65 -30.03 13.95 36.62
CA ASP A 65 -30.40 12.88 37.54
C ASP A 65 -29.31 11.78 37.66
N ASP A 66 -29.58 10.80 38.53
CA ASP A 66 -28.63 9.74 38.83
C ASP A 66 -28.30 8.82 37.63
N GLU A 67 -29.15 8.73 36.60
CA GLU A 67 -28.89 7.91 35.42
C GLU A 67 -28.11 8.71 34.36
N GLU A 68 -28.43 10.00 34.21
CA GLU A 68 -27.83 10.89 33.21
C GLU A 68 -26.46 11.43 33.63
N ARG A 69 -26.23 11.69 34.93
CA ARG A 69 -24.98 12.32 35.42
C ARG A 69 -23.70 11.52 35.18
N TRP A 70 -23.81 10.22 34.92
CA TRP A 70 -22.65 9.35 34.63
C TRP A 70 -22.32 9.26 33.14
N SER A 71 -23.17 9.83 32.28
CA SER A 71 -23.01 9.82 30.83
C SER A 71 -22.17 11.00 30.37
N LEU A 72 -20.86 10.78 30.18
CA LEU A 72 -19.94 11.81 29.70
C LEU A 72 -20.40 12.46 28.37
N PRO A 73 -20.89 11.71 27.36
CA PRO A 73 -21.36 12.32 26.12
C PRO A 73 -22.54 13.29 26.29
N LEU A 74 -23.44 13.01 27.24
CA LEU A 74 -24.62 13.84 27.53
C LEU A 74 -24.20 15.08 28.31
N VAL A 75 -23.51 14.90 29.43
CA VAL A 75 -23.03 15.99 30.30
C VAL A 75 -22.17 16.98 29.50
N TYR A 76 -21.22 16.48 28.70
CA TYR A 76 -20.39 17.33 27.86
C TYR A 76 -21.22 18.04 26.78
N GLY A 77 -22.14 17.34 26.12
CA GLY A 77 -22.99 17.91 25.08
C GLY A 77 -23.85 19.07 25.58
N ASP A 78 -24.40 18.96 26.80
CA ASP A 78 -25.20 20.01 27.43
C ASP A 78 -24.34 21.25 27.75
N ILE A 79 -23.13 21.06 28.28
CA ILE A 79 -22.20 22.18 28.55
C ILE A 79 -21.78 22.85 27.24
N GLU A 80 -21.43 22.05 26.21
CA GLU A 80 -20.96 22.55 24.92
C GLU A 80 -22.04 23.33 24.17
N SER A 81 -23.31 22.93 24.31
CA SER A 81 -24.45 23.62 23.70
C SER A 81 -24.57 25.09 24.15
N ASN A 82 -24.04 25.41 25.33
CA ASN A 82 -23.95 26.77 25.84
C ASN A 82 -22.59 27.40 25.50
N SER A 83 -22.56 28.23 24.45
CA SER A 83 -21.36 28.94 24.00
C SER A 83 -20.62 29.75 25.09
N ALA A 84 -21.32 30.23 26.12
CA ALA A 84 -20.71 30.96 27.23
C ALA A 84 -19.89 30.06 28.17
N SER A 85 -20.19 28.76 28.22
CA SER A 85 -19.53 27.78 29.11
C SER A 85 -18.28 27.15 28.50
N LYS A 86 -18.10 27.26 27.18
CA LYS A 86 -17.04 26.56 26.44
C LYS A 86 -15.62 26.94 26.89
N ALA A 87 -15.37 28.23 27.11
CA ALA A 87 -14.06 28.70 27.56
C ALA A 87 -13.72 28.15 28.96
N THR A 88 -14.70 28.13 29.87
CA THR A 88 -14.57 27.58 31.23
C THR A 88 -14.35 26.07 31.20
N LEU A 89 -15.06 25.35 30.32
CA LEU A 89 -14.88 23.92 30.10
C LEU A 89 -13.46 23.59 29.61
N ASN A 90 -12.96 24.33 28.62
CA ASN A 90 -11.60 24.14 28.12
C ASN A 90 -10.55 24.43 29.20
N GLN A 91 -10.75 25.46 30.04
CA GLN A 91 -9.86 25.74 31.18
C GLN A 91 -9.88 24.62 32.22
N PHE A 92 -11.06 24.05 32.51
CA PHE A 92 -11.18 22.89 33.40
C PHE A 92 -10.36 21.71 32.86
N PHE A 93 -10.51 21.36 31.58
CA PHE A 93 -9.75 20.25 30.99
C PHE A 93 -8.24 20.50 30.98
N ILE A 94 -7.80 21.72 30.65
CA ILE A 94 -6.37 22.06 30.71
C ILE A 94 -5.84 21.86 32.14
N LYS A 95 -6.55 22.38 33.14
CA LYS A 95 -6.13 22.28 34.55
C LYS A 95 -6.06 20.81 35.02
N ARG A 96 -7.03 19.98 34.61
CA ARG A 96 -7.13 18.57 35.01
C ARG A 96 -6.10 17.68 34.33
N PHE A 97 -5.93 17.84 33.03
CA PHE A 97 -5.29 16.84 32.16
C PHE A 97 -3.93 17.28 31.59
N VAL A 98 -3.41 18.45 31.98
CA VAL A 98 -2.07 18.94 31.60
C VAL A 98 -1.21 19.07 32.85
N GLY A 99 0.04 18.59 32.78
CA GLY A 99 0.95 18.57 33.92
C GLY A 99 0.76 17.35 34.82
N CYS A 100 0.21 16.26 34.29
CA CYS A 100 -0.05 15.05 35.05
C CYS A 100 1.24 14.39 35.56
N ARG A 101 1.12 13.63 36.65
CA ARG A 101 2.19 12.83 37.24
C ARG A 101 1.89 11.34 37.05
N PRO A 102 2.65 10.64 36.20
CA PRO A 102 2.48 9.20 35.96
C PRO A 102 2.91 8.39 37.19
N THR A 103 2.34 7.20 37.35
CA THR A 103 2.65 6.31 38.48
C THR A 103 3.29 4.99 38.05
N TRP A 104 2.89 4.44 36.91
CA TRP A 104 3.44 3.20 36.36
C TRP A 104 3.70 3.25 34.84
N GLN A 105 3.13 4.24 34.16
CA GLN A 105 3.08 4.36 32.70
C GLN A 105 4.46 4.55 32.03
N SER A 106 5.55 4.68 32.81
CA SER A 106 6.90 4.72 32.26
C SER A 106 7.26 3.42 31.55
N ILE A 107 6.77 2.28 32.07
CA ILE A 107 7.04 0.95 31.50
C ILE A 107 6.54 0.79 30.05
N ILE A 108 5.53 1.57 29.66
CA ILE A 108 5.00 1.54 28.30
C ILE A 108 6.09 1.95 27.31
N HIS A 109 6.99 2.87 27.67
CA HIS A 109 8.05 3.33 26.77
C HIS A 109 9.21 2.35 26.62
N ASP A 110 9.30 1.34 27.49
CA ASP A 110 10.33 0.30 27.44
C ASP A 110 9.97 -0.84 26.47
N LEU A 111 8.76 -0.80 25.91
CA LEU A 111 8.24 -1.78 24.96
C LEU A 111 8.26 -1.20 23.52
N PRO A 112 8.69 -1.98 22.51
CA PRO A 112 8.69 -1.51 21.13
C PRO A 112 7.26 -1.51 20.55
N TRP A 113 6.76 -0.31 20.26
CA TRP A 113 5.44 -0.14 19.64
C TRP A 113 5.55 0.18 18.16
N LYS A 114 4.58 -0.30 17.39
CA LYS A 114 4.36 0.18 16.02
C LYS A 114 3.86 1.62 16.02
N ARG A 115 2.82 1.86 16.81
CA ARG A 115 2.13 3.14 17.02
C ARG A 115 1.33 3.05 18.32
N ILE A 116 1.19 4.18 18.99
CA ILE A 116 0.29 4.31 20.13
C ILE A 116 -0.96 5.07 19.67
N TRP A 117 -2.12 4.51 19.94
CA TRP A 117 -3.44 5.11 19.77
C TRP A 117 -4.00 5.38 21.16
N THR A 118 -4.62 6.54 21.36
CA THR A 118 -5.23 6.86 22.66
C THR A 118 -6.55 7.59 22.51
N LEU A 119 -7.49 7.19 23.37
CA LEU A 119 -8.75 7.86 23.64
C LEU A 119 -8.62 8.87 24.80
N ASN A 120 -7.47 8.90 25.46
CA ASN A 120 -7.23 9.82 26.57
C ASN A 120 -6.85 11.19 26.03
N ILE A 121 -7.33 12.23 26.71
CA ILE A 121 -6.99 13.62 26.37
C ILE A 121 -5.82 14.17 27.20
N ASP A 122 -5.28 13.37 28.11
CA ASP A 122 -4.23 13.74 29.07
C ASP A 122 -2.81 13.66 28.52
N ASP A 123 -1.87 14.25 29.27
CA ASP A 123 -0.44 14.23 28.97
C ASP A 123 0.36 13.18 29.77
N VAL A 124 -0.30 12.18 30.40
CA VAL A 124 0.37 11.15 31.23
C VAL A 124 1.42 10.40 30.40
N LEU A 125 1.09 10.03 29.16
CA LEU A 125 2.03 9.36 28.26
C LEU A 125 3.26 10.21 27.93
N ASP A 126 3.06 11.51 27.67
CA ASP A 126 4.17 12.42 27.38
C ASP A 126 5.06 12.62 28.61
N LYS A 127 4.45 12.69 29.80
CA LYS A 127 5.14 12.90 31.08
C LYS A 127 5.82 11.65 31.61
N SER A 128 5.33 10.46 31.27
CA SER A 128 5.95 9.19 31.66
C SER A 128 7.23 8.89 30.91
N LYS A 129 7.50 9.63 29.84
CA LYS A 129 8.72 9.48 29.07
C LYS A 129 9.86 10.34 29.59
N SER A 130 11.01 9.71 29.80
CA SER A 130 12.26 10.39 30.16
C SER A 130 12.68 11.40 29.11
N ARG A 131 13.05 12.62 29.53
CA ARG A 131 13.53 13.66 28.61
C ARG A 131 14.80 13.18 27.89
N GLY A 132 14.81 13.30 26.55
CA GLY A 132 15.95 12.93 25.72
C GLY A 132 16.05 11.43 25.39
N SER A 133 15.14 10.58 25.88
CA SER A 133 15.13 9.16 25.48
C SER A 133 14.51 8.97 24.09
N LEU A 134 15.09 8.05 23.32
CA LEU A 134 14.55 7.57 22.05
C LEU A 134 13.62 6.36 22.28
N PRO A 135 12.62 6.14 21.39
CA PRO A 135 12.24 6.97 20.25
C PRO A 135 11.37 8.15 20.67
N LYS A 136 11.67 9.38 20.23
CA LYS A 136 10.93 10.63 20.48
C LYS A 136 9.44 10.45 20.19
N LEU A 137 8.57 10.92 21.11
CA LEU A 137 7.12 10.86 20.87
C LEU A 137 6.72 11.98 19.93
N GLU A 138 6.04 11.63 18.84
CA GLU A 138 5.35 12.57 17.97
C GLU A 138 3.85 12.42 18.14
N SER A 139 3.21 13.40 18.79
CA SER A 139 1.76 13.40 18.99
C SER A 139 1.02 13.98 17.79
N TYR A 140 -0.04 13.30 17.36
CA TYR A 140 -0.96 13.74 16.32
C TYR A 140 -2.39 13.79 16.85
N LEU A 141 -3.15 14.80 16.44
CA LEU A 141 -4.59 14.86 16.68
C LEU A 141 -5.34 14.17 15.54
N TRP A 142 -6.52 13.63 15.85
CA TRP A 142 -7.39 13.01 14.84
C TRP A 142 -7.71 13.94 13.65
N CYS A 143 -7.81 15.25 13.88
CA CYS A 143 -8.16 16.26 12.88
C CYS A 143 -6.95 16.76 12.07
N GLU A 144 -5.73 16.36 12.42
CA GLU A 144 -4.55 16.70 11.64
C GLU A 144 -4.47 15.81 10.39
N PRO A 145 -3.83 16.28 9.31
CA PRO A 145 -3.55 15.45 8.15
C PRO A 145 -2.82 14.17 8.56
N TYR A 146 -3.20 13.05 7.95
CA TYR A 146 -2.52 11.78 8.15
C TYR A 146 -1.03 11.92 7.81
N LYS A 147 -0.18 11.30 8.63
CA LYS A 147 1.27 11.21 8.37
C LYS A 147 1.72 9.75 8.51
N PRO A 148 2.17 9.09 7.43
CA PRO A 148 2.77 7.77 7.51
C PRO A 148 3.96 7.73 8.49
N ARG A 149 4.16 6.59 9.17
CA ARG A 149 5.19 6.41 10.21
C ARG A 149 6.61 6.61 9.67
N PRO A 150 7.44 7.55 10.14
CA PRO A 150 8.82 7.79 9.67
C PRO A 150 9.62 6.51 9.40
N LEU A 151 10.42 6.50 8.31
CA LEU A 151 11.35 5.39 8.04
C LEU A 151 12.53 5.43 9.03
N GLU A 152 12.84 6.62 9.54
CA GLU A 152 13.82 6.83 10.58
C GLU A 152 13.26 6.42 11.95
N LYS A 153 14.05 5.64 12.69
CA LYS A 153 13.65 4.95 13.93
C LYS A 153 13.69 5.84 15.17
N GLY A 154 13.92 7.14 14.97
CA GLY A 154 14.02 8.14 16.03
C GLY A 154 12.68 8.50 16.65
N ASP A 155 11.55 8.21 15.99
CA ASP A 155 10.24 8.72 16.36
C ASP A 155 9.18 7.62 16.55
N LEU A 156 8.35 7.75 17.58
CA LEU A 156 7.16 6.94 17.84
C LEU A 156 5.91 7.80 17.74
N GLN A 157 5.02 7.46 16.82
CA GLN A 157 3.77 8.17 16.62
C GLN A 157 2.77 7.83 17.73
N THR A 158 2.16 8.87 18.33
CA THR A 158 1.05 8.77 19.27
C THR A 158 -0.14 9.54 18.72
N VAL A 159 -1.25 8.85 18.44
CA VAL A 159 -2.43 9.46 17.83
C VAL A 159 -3.55 9.57 18.86
N TYR A 160 -4.01 10.80 19.06
CA TYR A 160 -5.07 11.16 20.01
C TYR A 160 -6.41 11.22 19.27
N LEU A 161 -7.15 10.11 19.33
CA LEU A 161 -8.43 9.95 18.64
C LEU A 161 -9.52 10.84 19.24
N HIS A 162 -9.43 11.16 20.54
CA HIS A 162 -10.37 12.07 21.23
C HIS A 162 -9.86 13.50 21.43
N GLY A 163 -8.73 13.83 20.81
CA GLY A 163 -8.05 15.11 20.98
C GLY A 163 -7.13 15.15 22.21
N LYS A 164 -6.58 16.32 22.54
CA LYS A 164 -5.55 16.49 23.57
C LYS A 164 -5.72 17.80 24.34
N ALA A 165 -5.88 17.73 25.66
CA ALA A 165 -6.13 18.90 26.51
C ALA A 165 -5.04 19.99 26.37
N SER A 166 -3.77 19.60 26.22
CA SER A 166 -2.65 20.54 26.03
C SER A 166 -2.73 21.37 24.73
N ARG A 167 -3.58 20.99 23.78
CA ARG A 167 -3.78 21.69 22.49
C ARG A 167 -5.00 22.60 22.46
N LEU A 168 -5.82 22.60 23.51
CA LEU A 168 -7.07 23.38 23.59
C LEU A 168 -6.88 24.90 23.43
N LEU A 169 -5.71 25.45 23.77
CA LEU A 169 -5.42 26.88 23.56
C LEU A 169 -5.16 27.22 22.08
N GLN A 170 -4.69 26.26 21.30
CA GLN A 170 -4.32 26.45 19.89
C GLN A 170 -5.49 26.07 18.98
N THR A 171 -6.14 24.96 19.31
CA THR A 171 -7.29 24.42 18.59
C THR A 171 -8.40 24.18 19.60
N PRO A 172 -9.33 25.12 19.82
CA PRO A 172 -10.34 25.00 20.89
C PRO A 172 -11.37 23.89 20.65
N ASP A 173 -11.59 23.51 19.39
CA ASP A 173 -12.71 22.67 18.93
C ASP A 173 -12.24 21.33 18.38
N HIS A 174 -11.44 20.59 19.15
CA HIS A 174 -10.86 19.31 18.71
C HIS A 174 -11.05 18.15 19.69
N LEU A 175 -11.71 18.36 20.83
CA LEU A 175 -12.06 17.22 21.69
C LEU A 175 -13.26 16.48 21.11
N ILE A 176 -13.36 15.19 21.41
CA ILE A 176 -14.50 14.37 21.01
C ILE A 176 -15.10 13.73 22.25
N PHE A 177 -16.31 14.14 22.61
CA PHE A 177 -17.07 13.49 23.68
C PHE A 177 -18.56 13.31 23.33
N SER A 178 -19.16 14.14 22.48
CA SER A 178 -20.61 14.11 22.20
C SER A 178 -21.01 13.40 20.89
N LEU A 179 -22.26 12.92 20.83
CA LEU A 179 -22.90 12.37 19.62
C LEU A 179 -22.90 13.33 18.43
N LYS A 180 -23.09 14.62 18.67
CA LYS A 180 -23.10 15.65 17.62
C LYS A 180 -21.72 15.81 16.98
N GLU A 181 -20.68 15.80 17.80
CA GLU A 181 -19.29 15.78 17.33
C GLU A 181 -19.01 14.50 16.55
N TYR A 182 -19.45 13.34 17.01
CA TYR A 182 -19.28 12.07 16.29
C TYR A 182 -19.94 12.07 14.89
N VAL A 183 -21.19 12.53 14.76
CA VAL A 183 -21.94 12.51 13.48
C VAL A 183 -21.36 13.49 12.46
N SER A 184 -21.08 14.73 12.87
CA SER A 184 -20.49 15.76 11.98
C SER A 184 -19.10 15.38 11.46
N ARG A 185 -18.42 14.43 12.12
CA ARG A 185 -17.06 14.00 11.79
C ARG A 185 -17.01 12.75 10.92
N ASN A 186 -18.04 11.88 10.97
CA ASN A 186 -18.18 10.78 10.00
C ASN A 186 -18.32 11.30 8.55
N GLU A 187 -18.94 12.46 8.35
CA GLU A 187 -19.09 13.09 7.04
C GLU A 187 -17.75 13.62 6.46
N ASN A 188 -16.77 13.92 7.32
CA ASN A 188 -15.45 14.42 6.97
C ASN A 188 -14.36 13.46 7.47
N THR A 189 -14.34 12.20 7.01
CA THR A 189 -13.46 11.15 7.57
C THR A 189 -11.98 11.58 7.55
N PRO A 190 -11.38 11.95 8.69
CA PRO A 190 -9.99 12.40 8.74
C PRO A 190 -9.06 11.21 8.53
N GLY A 191 -7.88 11.45 7.94
CA GLY A 191 -6.98 10.37 7.56
C GLY A 191 -6.58 9.44 8.71
N TRP A 192 -6.55 9.92 9.96
CA TRP A 192 -6.22 9.10 11.12
C TRP A 192 -7.29 8.07 11.52
N HIS A 193 -8.57 8.37 11.39
CA HIS A 193 -9.63 7.38 11.64
C HIS A 193 -9.67 6.31 10.56
N ALA A 194 -9.46 6.71 9.30
CA ALA A 194 -9.33 5.77 8.18
C ALA A 194 -8.13 4.84 8.39
N GLU A 195 -6.97 5.38 8.79
CA GLU A 195 -5.79 4.59 9.12
C GLU A 195 -6.04 3.66 10.32
N PHE A 196 -6.65 4.16 11.41
CA PHE A 196 -6.98 3.35 12.58
C PHE A 196 -7.84 2.14 12.18
N ARG A 197 -8.90 2.37 11.39
CA ARG A 197 -9.77 1.30 10.90
C ARG A 197 -9.00 0.30 10.02
N SER A 198 -8.15 0.78 9.11
CA SER A 198 -7.31 -0.08 8.27
C SER A 198 -6.36 -0.94 9.09
N GLU A 199 -5.79 -0.40 10.17
CA GLU A 199 -4.90 -1.15 11.07
C GLU A 199 -5.66 -2.10 11.99
N TRP A 200 -6.74 -1.65 12.64
CA TRP A 200 -7.55 -2.44 13.57
C TRP A 200 -7.99 -3.76 12.97
N VAL A 201 -8.38 -3.72 11.70
CA VAL A 201 -9.00 -4.84 11.03
C VAL A 201 -7.96 -5.90 10.60
N ARG A 202 -6.64 -5.61 10.62
CA ARG A 202 -5.59 -6.57 10.16
C ARG A 202 -4.32 -6.68 11.00
N LYS A 203 -3.96 -5.70 11.83
CA LYS A 203 -2.71 -5.66 12.60
C LYS A 203 -2.99 -5.95 14.09
N PRO A 204 -2.03 -6.54 14.84
CA PRO A 204 -2.23 -6.87 16.25
C PRO A 204 -2.27 -5.62 17.14
N PHE A 205 -3.15 -5.64 18.14
CA PHE A 205 -3.32 -4.61 19.15
C PHE A 205 -3.17 -5.18 20.57
N ILE A 206 -2.51 -4.42 21.43
CA ILE A 206 -2.67 -4.52 22.89
C ILE A 206 -3.56 -3.36 23.31
N ILE A 207 -4.73 -3.67 23.85
CA ILE A 207 -5.71 -2.66 24.30
C ILE A 207 -5.66 -2.63 25.82
N CYS A 208 -5.43 -1.47 26.42
CA CYS A 208 -5.40 -1.31 27.87
C CYS A 208 -6.39 -0.25 28.33
N GLY A 209 -7.32 -0.64 29.19
CA GLY A 209 -8.17 0.31 29.90
C GLY A 209 -9.21 1.04 29.04
N ALA A 210 -9.43 0.61 27.80
CA ALA A 210 -10.46 1.15 26.92
C ALA A 210 -11.72 0.30 27.00
N ARG A 211 -12.84 0.91 27.42
CA ARG A 211 -14.16 0.28 27.36
C ARG A 211 -14.75 0.49 25.97
N LEU A 212 -14.15 -0.18 24.98
CA LEU A 212 -14.47 -0.06 23.55
C LEU A 212 -15.99 -0.04 23.23
N GLN A 213 -16.81 -0.72 24.03
CA GLN A 213 -18.26 -0.81 23.83
C GLN A 213 -19.02 0.49 24.14
N GLU A 214 -18.42 1.40 24.92
CA GLU A 214 -18.98 2.71 25.26
C GLU A 214 -18.53 3.79 24.24
N GLU A 215 -17.61 3.44 23.32
CA GLU A 215 -17.00 4.34 22.35
C GLU A 215 -17.79 4.38 21.05
N VAL A 216 -18.67 5.38 20.91
CA VAL A 216 -19.64 5.48 19.80
C VAL A 216 -18.96 5.60 18.43
N ASP A 217 -17.83 6.31 18.35
CA ASP A 217 -17.02 6.47 17.14
C ASP A 217 -16.37 5.18 16.67
N LEU A 218 -16.08 4.27 17.60
CA LEU A 218 -15.45 3.00 17.30
C LEU A 218 -16.45 1.87 17.05
N ILE A 219 -17.76 2.06 17.30
CA ILE A 219 -18.78 1.02 17.13
C ILE A 219 -18.67 0.35 15.76
N THR A 220 -18.61 1.14 14.69
CA THR A 220 -18.52 0.59 13.32
C THR A 220 -17.24 -0.24 13.13
N VAL A 221 -16.11 0.18 13.68
CA VAL A 221 -14.83 -0.53 13.61
C VAL A 221 -14.86 -1.82 14.45
N LEU A 222 -15.53 -1.78 15.60
CA LEU A 222 -15.68 -2.89 16.54
C LEU A 222 -16.70 -3.93 16.07
N GLU A 223 -17.68 -3.54 15.26
CA GLU A 223 -18.61 -4.46 14.60
C GLU A 223 -17.87 -5.38 13.62
N PHE A 224 -16.87 -4.88 12.89
CA PHE A 224 -16.03 -5.72 12.00
C PHE A 224 -15.09 -6.66 12.77
N GLY A 225 -14.82 -6.35 14.04
CA GLY A 225 -13.85 -7.07 14.87
C GLY A 225 -12.39 -6.88 14.42
N ASN A 226 -11.47 -7.39 15.24
CA ASN A 226 -10.06 -7.46 14.93
C ASN A 226 -9.74 -8.86 14.39
N ARG A 227 -9.19 -8.92 13.17
CA ARG A 227 -8.82 -10.18 12.50
C ARG A 227 -7.31 -10.34 12.36
N SER A 228 -6.54 -9.78 13.30
CA SER A 228 -5.07 -9.81 13.29
C SER A 228 -4.50 -11.23 13.38
N ARG A 229 -5.18 -12.14 14.07
CA ARG A 229 -4.78 -13.55 14.13
C ARG A 229 -4.88 -14.19 12.75
N GLU A 230 -6.01 -14.02 12.08
CA GLU A 230 -6.30 -14.64 10.78
C GLU A 230 -5.51 -14.00 9.65
N ARG A 231 -5.31 -12.68 9.68
CA ARG A 231 -4.72 -11.90 8.58
C ARG A 231 -3.25 -11.56 8.80
N GLY A 232 -2.83 -11.42 10.05
CA GLY A 232 -1.46 -11.03 10.45
C GLY A 232 -0.69 -12.12 11.21
N GLY A 233 -1.34 -13.22 11.59
CA GLY A 233 -0.71 -14.34 12.30
C GLY A 233 -0.42 -14.10 13.78
N CYS A 234 -0.82 -12.96 14.35
CA CYS A 234 -0.63 -12.62 15.76
C CYS A 234 -1.97 -12.18 16.37
N PRO A 235 -2.39 -12.74 17.53
CA PRO A 235 -3.61 -12.30 18.18
C PRO A 235 -3.50 -10.90 18.76
N SER A 236 -4.66 -10.29 18.99
CA SER A 236 -4.82 -9.05 19.76
C SER A 236 -5.37 -9.35 21.15
N VAL A 237 -5.02 -8.53 22.13
CA VAL A 237 -5.42 -8.72 23.53
C VAL A 237 -6.11 -7.46 24.06
N VAL A 238 -7.08 -7.64 24.96
CA VAL A 238 -7.75 -6.56 25.68
C VAL A 238 -7.60 -6.75 27.18
N VAL A 239 -7.04 -5.75 27.85
CA VAL A 239 -6.71 -5.76 29.28
C VAL A 239 -7.62 -4.77 30.01
N LEU A 240 -8.51 -5.30 30.85
CA LEU A 240 -9.38 -4.50 31.72
C LEU A 240 -9.32 -5.03 33.15
N SER A 241 -9.46 -4.13 34.13
CA SER A 241 -9.43 -4.50 35.56
C SER A 241 -10.58 -5.43 35.97
N SER A 242 -11.68 -5.39 35.25
CA SER A 242 -12.87 -6.19 35.48
C SER A 242 -13.64 -6.38 34.18
N MET A 243 -14.17 -7.58 33.94
CA MET A 243 -15.08 -7.87 32.83
C MET A 243 -16.20 -8.79 33.31
N ASN A 244 -17.43 -8.54 32.86
CA ASN A 244 -18.53 -9.47 33.05
C ASN A 244 -18.50 -10.59 31.97
N PRO A 245 -19.17 -11.74 32.18
CA PRO A 245 -19.15 -12.85 31.22
C PRO A 245 -19.64 -12.47 29.81
N GLY A 246 -20.60 -11.54 29.72
CA GLY A 246 -21.11 -11.03 28.45
C GLY A 246 -20.06 -10.23 27.68
N GLN A 247 -19.25 -9.42 28.37
CA GLN A 247 -18.14 -8.66 27.81
C GLN A 247 -17.04 -9.58 27.29
N ILE A 248 -16.66 -10.60 28.07
CA ILE A 248 -15.68 -11.63 27.67
C ILE A 248 -16.13 -12.29 26.35
N SER A 249 -17.34 -12.83 26.33
CA SER A 249 -17.91 -13.47 25.13
C SER A 249 -17.99 -12.51 23.92
N ARG A 250 -18.25 -11.22 24.16
CA ARG A 250 -18.28 -10.22 23.10
C ARG A 250 -16.89 -9.92 22.53
N PHE A 251 -15.88 -9.74 23.38
CA PHE A 251 -14.50 -9.52 22.93
C PHE A 251 -13.93 -10.73 22.18
N GLU A 252 -14.25 -11.94 22.62
CA GLU A 252 -13.91 -13.16 21.90
C GLU A 252 -14.54 -13.20 20.50
N ARG A 253 -15.82 -12.83 20.37
CA ARG A 253 -16.48 -12.70 19.06
C ARG A 253 -15.83 -11.63 18.17
N GLN A 254 -15.27 -10.59 18.77
CA GLN A 254 -14.51 -9.53 18.08
C GLN A 254 -13.06 -9.94 17.78
N GLY A 255 -12.65 -11.17 18.05
CA GLY A 255 -11.29 -11.67 17.74
C GLY A 255 -10.21 -11.23 18.73
N LEU A 256 -10.60 -10.76 19.92
CA LEU A 256 -9.68 -10.34 20.98
C LEU A 256 -9.57 -11.41 22.07
N ILE A 257 -8.38 -11.52 22.68
CA ILE A 257 -8.16 -12.32 23.90
C ILE A 257 -8.45 -11.43 25.12
N PRO A 258 -9.51 -11.70 25.90
CA PRO A 258 -9.81 -10.93 27.10
C PRO A 258 -8.91 -11.31 28.27
N ILE A 259 -8.29 -10.29 28.89
CA ILE A 259 -7.42 -10.43 30.06
C ILE A 259 -7.97 -9.55 31.18
N VAL A 260 -8.36 -10.18 32.29
CA VAL A 260 -8.82 -9.48 33.49
C VAL A 260 -7.62 -9.20 34.40
N ALA A 261 -7.04 -8.00 34.28
CA ALA A 261 -5.86 -7.56 35.04
C ALA A 261 -5.79 -6.03 35.10
N LYS A 262 -5.03 -5.50 36.06
CA LYS A 262 -4.64 -4.08 36.01
C LYS A 262 -3.60 -3.89 34.92
N GLY A 263 -3.63 -2.73 34.25
CA GLY A 263 -2.67 -2.41 33.18
C GLY A 263 -1.21 -2.57 33.64
N LYS A 264 -0.88 -2.03 34.82
CA LYS A 264 0.43 -2.16 35.46
C LYS A 264 0.92 -3.62 35.49
N ASP A 265 0.13 -4.50 36.09
CA ASP A 265 0.50 -5.91 36.31
C ASP A 265 0.76 -6.62 34.97
N PHE A 266 -0.05 -6.35 33.95
CA PHE A 266 0.12 -6.90 32.62
C PHE A 266 1.41 -6.42 31.93
N PHE A 267 1.68 -5.12 31.93
CA PHE A 267 2.88 -4.57 31.27
C PHE A 267 4.17 -4.97 32.00
N GLU A 268 4.15 -5.10 33.33
CA GLU A 268 5.29 -5.62 34.10
C GLU A 268 5.61 -7.07 33.74
N ALA A 269 4.59 -7.92 33.62
CA ALA A 269 4.75 -9.31 33.16
C ALA A 269 5.23 -9.39 31.71
N LEU A 270 4.68 -8.57 30.80
CA LEU A 270 5.09 -8.52 29.40
C LEU A 270 6.57 -8.11 29.26
N LEU A 271 6.99 -7.06 29.97
CA LEU A 271 8.39 -6.60 29.94
C LEU A 271 9.33 -7.68 30.49
N LYS A 272 8.96 -8.35 31.58
CA LYS A 272 9.78 -9.43 32.15
C LYS A 272 9.96 -10.60 31.19
N ASP A 273 8.89 -11.03 30.54
CA ASP A 273 8.95 -12.07 29.52
C ASP A 273 9.75 -11.63 28.27
N LEU A 274 9.63 -10.36 27.86
CA LEU A 274 10.41 -9.79 26.75
C LEU A 274 11.92 -9.75 27.07
N VAL A 275 12.29 -9.34 28.28
CA VAL A 275 13.69 -9.34 28.73
C VAL A 275 14.24 -10.77 28.78
N ALA A 276 13.47 -11.72 29.30
CA ALA A 276 13.87 -13.13 29.30
C ALA A 276 14.06 -13.67 27.86
N TRP A 277 13.16 -13.30 26.94
CA TRP A 277 13.26 -13.65 25.53
C TRP A 277 14.55 -13.07 24.91
N ARG A 278 14.86 -11.79 25.17
CA ARG A 278 16.10 -11.15 24.69
C ARG A 278 17.37 -11.79 25.23
N VAL A 279 17.35 -12.35 26.44
CA VAL A 279 18.49 -13.11 26.99
C VAL A 279 18.66 -14.44 26.27
N GLN A 280 17.55 -15.12 25.95
CA GLN A 280 17.57 -16.38 25.20
C GLN A 280 17.98 -16.17 23.74
N TYR A 281 17.66 -15.02 23.17
CA TYR A 281 17.99 -14.60 21.80
C TYR A 281 18.80 -13.29 21.84
N PRO A 282 20.08 -13.34 22.26
CA PRO A 282 20.88 -12.15 22.54
C PRO A 282 20.89 -11.16 21.37
N ALA A 283 20.80 -9.88 21.74
CA ALA A 283 20.76 -8.77 20.81
C ALA A 283 21.99 -8.79 19.90
N VAL A 284 21.74 -8.58 18.62
CA VAL A 284 22.79 -8.27 17.65
C VAL A 284 23.07 -6.76 17.74
N SER A 285 24.00 -6.22 16.93
CA SER A 285 24.22 -4.77 16.88
C SER A 285 22.88 -4.01 16.76
N ASN A 286 22.79 -2.80 17.32
CA ASN A 286 21.55 -2.01 17.27
C ASN A 286 21.11 -1.80 15.81
N GLU A 287 22.08 -1.68 14.90
CA GLU A 287 21.90 -1.59 13.46
C GLU A 287 21.26 -2.87 12.90
N LEU A 288 21.71 -4.06 13.30
CA LEU A 288 21.09 -5.30 12.85
C LEU A 288 19.72 -5.56 13.50
N ALA A 289 19.53 -5.18 14.76
CA ALA A 289 18.23 -5.25 15.41
C ALA A 289 17.21 -4.39 14.65
N ALA A 290 17.59 -3.15 14.36
CA ALA A 290 16.85 -2.24 13.51
C ALA A 290 16.58 -2.85 12.11
N ALA A 291 17.60 -3.41 11.45
CA ALA A 291 17.45 -4.03 10.14
C ALA A 291 16.49 -5.22 10.15
N ARG A 292 16.53 -6.04 11.20
CA ARG A 292 15.61 -7.16 11.44
C ARG A 292 14.16 -6.69 11.58
N GLU A 293 13.93 -5.61 12.32
CA GLU A 293 12.59 -5.02 12.47
C GLU A 293 12.03 -4.58 11.11
N GLU A 294 12.83 -3.86 10.31
CA GLU A 294 12.40 -3.38 8.99
C GLU A 294 12.08 -4.55 8.05
N VAL A 295 12.98 -5.54 7.95
CA VAL A 295 12.76 -6.73 7.12
C VAL A 295 11.49 -7.47 7.56
N ARG A 296 11.29 -7.70 8.86
CA ARG A 296 10.09 -8.39 9.37
C ARG A 296 8.81 -7.59 9.18
N ALA A 297 8.89 -6.26 9.25
CA ALA A 297 7.75 -5.38 9.05
C ALA A 297 7.32 -5.31 7.57
N LYS A 298 8.28 -5.26 6.63
CA LYS A 298 8.01 -5.06 5.20
C LYS A 298 8.00 -6.34 4.36
N PHE A 299 8.55 -7.43 4.89
CA PHE A 299 8.67 -8.70 4.19
C PHE A 299 7.96 -9.83 4.94
N LYS A 300 7.65 -10.88 4.21
CA LYS A 300 7.14 -12.14 4.74
C LYS A 300 8.21 -13.20 4.53
N GLN A 301 8.66 -13.84 5.60
CA GLN A 301 9.59 -14.96 5.50
C GLN A 301 8.90 -16.14 4.84
N LEU A 302 9.56 -16.77 3.87
CA LEU A 302 9.11 -18.03 3.28
C LEU A 302 9.88 -19.19 3.92
N THR A 303 9.15 -20.18 4.42
CA THR A 303 9.67 -21.36 5.10
C THR A 303 9.11 -22.64 4.49
N LEU A 304 9.81 -23.77 4.67
CA LEU A 304 9.31 -25.09 4.25
C LEU A 304 8.21 -25.62 5.18
N ASP A 305 8.27 -25.26 6.46
CA ASP A 305 7.24 -25.58 7.45
C ASP A 305 6.07 -24.60 7.30
N VAL A 306 4.90 -25.10 6.92
CA VAL A 306 3.76 -24.28 6.48
C VAL A 306 2.75 -24.01 7.58
N ILE A 307 2.35 -22.75 7.73
CA ILE A 307 1.00 -22.38 8.17
C ILE A 307 0.12 -22.42 6.91
N GLN A 308 -0.80 -23.38 6.82
CA GLN A 308 -1.68 -23.53 5.65
C GLN A 308 -2.42 -22.20 5.41
N PRO A 309 -2.46 -21.69 4.16
CA PRO A 309 -3.30 -20.53 3.90
C PRO A 309 -4.75 -20.90 4.22
N ARG A 310 -5.53 -19.89 4.61
CA ARG A 310 -6.94 -20.06 4.95
C ARG A 310 -7.71 -20.83 3.88
N LYS A 311 -7.42 -20.52 2.61
CA LYS A 311 -7.90 -21.25 1.45
C LYS A 311 -6.74 -21.51 0.51
N VAL A 312 -6.51 -22.79 0.21
CA VAL A 312 -5.62 -23.22 -0.86
C VAL A 312 -6.40 -23.09 -2.17
N LEU A 313 -5.89 -22.28 -3.10
CA LEU A 313 -6.54 -22.13 -4.40
C LEU A 313 -6.25 -23.37 -5.27
N ASP A 314 -7.15 -23.70 -6.20
CA ASP A 314 -6.81 -24.69 -7.21
C ASP A 314 -5.83 -24.07 -8.22
N PHE A 315 -4.55 -24.39 -8.07
CA PHE A 315 -3.47 -23.95 -8.95
C PHE A 315 -3.75 -24.24 -10.44
N TYR A 316 -4.35 -25.39 -10.75
CA TYR A 316 -4.56 -25.81 -12.14
C TYR A 316 -5.78 -25.16 -12.79
N ALA A 317 -6.67 -24.56 -11.99
CA ALA A 317 -7.82 -23.79 -12.44
C ALA A 317 -7.48 -22.30 -12.70
N SER A 318 -6.22 -22.01 -13.03
CA SER A 318 -5.70 -20.69 -13.40
C SER A 318 -5.85 -19.60 -12.33
N ALA A 319 -5.72 -19.98 -11.05
CA ALA A 319 -5.68 -19.06 -9.92
C ALA A 319 -4.28 -18.45 -9.70
N GLU A 320 -4.19 -17.36 -8.93
CA GLU A 320 -2.90 -16.81 -8.49
C GLU A 320 -2.04 -17.86 -7.75
N THR A 321 -0.73 -17.76 -7.92
CA THR A 321 0.20 -18.72 -7.32
C THR A 321 0.43 -18.40 -5.84
N GLN A 322 0.15 -19.37 -4.98
CA GLN A 322 0.44 -19.31 -3.55
C GLN A 322 1.70 -20.14 -3.24
N TRP A 323 2.38 -19.79 -2.14
CA TRP A 323 3.56 -20.51 -1.67
C TRP A 323 3.32 -22.01 -1.47
N VAL A 324 2.13 -22.38 -0.97
CA VAL A 324 1.74 -23.78 -0.77
C VAL A 324 1.74 -24.59 -2.08
N HIS A 325 1.43 -23.98 -3.22
CA HIS A 325 1.45 -24.67 -4.53
C HIS A 325 2.87 -25.09 -4.90
N ILE A 326 3.86 -24.24 -4.58
CA ILE A 326 5.27 -24.52 -4.85
C ILE A 326 5.78 -25.64 -3.94
N LEU A 327 5.38 -25.65 -2.68
CA LEU A 327 5.77 -26.68 -1.73
C LEU A 327 5.14 -28.04 -2.04
N GLN A 328 3.87 -28.05 -2.46
CA GLN A 328 3.16 -29.23 -2.95
C GLN A 328 3.63 -29.70 -4.34
N ASP A 329 4.60 -28.99 -4.93
CA ASP A 329 5.16 -29.28 -6.23
C ASP A 329 4.08 -29.36 -7.31
N LEU A 330 3.20 -28.34 -7.37
CA LEU A 330 2.14 -28.22 -8.37
C LEU A 330 2.60 -27.44 -9.61
N ASP A 331 3.50 -26.48 -9.46
CA ASP A 331 4.09 -25.76 -10.59
C ASP A 331 5.08 -26.64 -11.37
N ALA A 332 5.30 -26.25 -12.62
CA ALA A 332 6.36 -26.79 -13.45
C ALA A 332 7.56 -25.83 -13.39
N PRO A 333 8.75 -26.30 -12.95
CA PRO A 333 9.95 -25.46 -12.95
C PRO A 333 10.26 -24.96 -14.36
N SER A 334 10.30 -23.64 -14.53
CA SER A 334 10.72 -23.01 -15.78
C SER A 334 12.24 -22.98 -15.88
N ILE A 335 12.75 -22.89 -17.11
CA ILE A 335 14.19 -22.69 -17.34
C ILE A 335 14.67 -21.42 -16.63
N ALA A 336 13.84 -20.37 -16.64
CA ALA A 336 14.12 -19.13 -15.93
C ALA A 336 14.32 -19.37 -14.43
N ALA A 337 13.44 -20.15 -13.78
CA ALA A 337 13.56 -20.44 -12.36
C ALA A 337 14.85 -21.20 -12.04
N VAL A 338 15.13 -22.28 -12.78
CA VAL A 338 16.31 -23.12 -12.56
C VAL A 338 17.60 -22.33 -12.75
N LYS A 339 17.72 -21.56 -13.83
CA LYS A 339 18.92 -20.75 -14.10
C LYS A 339 19.10 -19.61 -13.09
N SER A 340 18.00 -18.97 -12.68
CA SER A 340 18.04 -17.90 -11.67
C SER A 340 18.50 -18.44 -10.32
N ALA A 341 17.96 -19.59 -9.89
CA ALA A 341 18.38 -20.22 -8.64
C ALA A 341 19.83 -20.73 -8.69
N GLN A 342 20.34 -21.11 -9.87
CA GLN A 342 21.76 -21.41 -10.07
C GLN A 342 22.60 -20.14 -9.86
N LEU A 343 22.35 -19.09 -10.65
CA LEU A 343 23.04 -17.80 -10.56
C LEU A 343 23.08 -17.25 -9.13
N LEU A 344 21.92 -17.16 -8.48
CA LEU A 344 21.82 -16.57 -7.14
C LEU A 344 22.52 -17.42 -6.06
N SER A 345 22.73 -18.71 -6.32
CA SER A 345 23.42 -19.61 -5.39
C SER A 345 24.94 -19.71 -5.62
N GLU A 346 25.45 -19.17 -6.72
CA GLU A 346 26.88 -19.24 -7.05
C GLU A 346 27.73 -18.59 -5.95
N ILE A 347 28.80 -19.29 -5.57
CA ILE A 347 29.76 -18.81 -4.57
C ILE A 347 30.79 -17.95 -5.31
N SER A 348 31.00 -16.73 -4.83
CA SER A 348 32.00 -15.80 -5.37
C SER A 348 33.06 -15.51 -4.34
N ALA A 349 34.31 -15.35 -4.79
CA ALA A 349 35.43 -14.95 -3.93
C ALA A 349 35.36 -13.47 -3.48
N ARG A 350 34.53 -12.67 -4.15
CA ARG A 350 34.25 -11.27 -3.82
C ARG A 350 32.75 -11.11 -3.61
N ALA A 351 32.39 -10.13 -2.79
CA ALA A 351 31.01 -9.75 -2.61
C ALA A 351 30.42 -9.21 -3.92
N ILE A 352 29.29 -9.75 -4.35
CA ILE A 352 28.62 -9.40 -5.61
C ILE A 352 27.13 -9.26 -5.35
N VAL A 353 26.56 -8.21 -5.95
CA VAL A 353 25.11 -8.04 -6.02
C VAL A 353 24.59 -8.77 -7.25
N ARG A 354 23.75 -9.79 -7.05
CA ARG A 354 23.14 -10.59 -8.11
C ARG A 354 21.64 -10.37 -8.18
N ALA A 355 21.12 -10.25 -9.39
CA ALA A 355 19.70 -10.11 -9.65
C ALA A 355 19.21 -11.09 -10.73
N ALA A 356 18.01 -11.62 -10.54
CA ALA A 356 17.28 -12.33 -11.58
C ALA A 356 16.03 -11.52 -11.94
N LEU A 357 15.98 -10.96 -13.15
CA LEU A 357 14.84 -10.18 -13.65
C LEU A 357 13.94 -11.07 -14.51
N ILE A 358 12.74 -11.35 -14.02
CA ILE A 358 11.73 -12.18 -14.70
C ILE A 358 10.58 -11.31 -15.15
N TYR A 359 10.32 -11.27 -16.45
CA TYR A 359 9.26 -10.42 -17.00
C TYR A 359 8.43 -11.14 -18.06
N GLY A 360 7.24 -10.60 -18.33
CA GLY A 360 6.24 -11.22 -19.19
C GLY A 360 4.88 -10.55 -19.05
N GLY A 361 3.91 -10.95 -19.88
CA GLY A 361 2.54 -10.47 -19.79
C GLY A 361 1.79 -10.95 -18.54
N SER A 362 0.54 -10.53 -18.39
CA SER A 362 -0.35 -11.03 -17.34
C SER A 362 -0.48 -12.56 -17.45
N VAL A 363 -0.46 -13.25 -16.30
CA VAL A 363 -0.60 -14.72 -16.22
C VAL A 363 0.49 -15.52 -16.97
N SER A 364 1.68 -14.95 -17.16
CA SER A 364 2.83 -15.66 -17.78
C SER A 364 3.62 -16.56 -16.82
N GLY A 365 3.17 -16.73 -15.57
CA GLY A 365 3.86 -17.55 -14.56
C GLY A 365 5.02 -16.86 -13.81
N LYS A 366 5.13 -15.53 -13.85
CA LYS A 366 6.20 -14.76 -13.17
C LYS A 366 6.27 -15.06 -11.67
N SER A 367 5.15 -14.95 -10.96
CA SER A 367 5.06 -15.23 -9.52
C SER A 367 5.41 -16.68 -9.19
N ALA A 368 4.98 -17.63 -10.04
CA ALA A 368 5.33 -19.05 -9.86
C ALA A 368 6.84 -19.28 -10.00
N ALA A 369 7.47 -18.68 -11.01
CA ALA A 369 8.92 -18.76 -11.19
C ALA A 369 9.68 -18.12 -10.02
N ALA A 370 9.26 -16.94 -9.55
CA ALA A 370 9.88 -16.25 -8.43
C ALA A 370 9.81 -17.06 -7.12
N LEU A 371 8.63 -17.60 -6.80
CA LEU A 371 8.47 -18.46 -5.63
C LEU A 371 9.25 -19.77 -5.78
N ARG A 372 9.25 -20.41 -6.97
CA ARG A 372 10.07 -21.61 -7.22
C ARG A 372 11.55 -21.36 -6.95
N ILE A 373 12.10 -20.23 -7.39
CA ILE A 373 13.47 -19.81 -7.07
C ILE A 373 13.65 -19.72 -5.55
N GLY A 374 12.71 -19.10 -4.84
CA GLY A 374 12.70 -19.03 -3.39
C GLY A 374 12.84 -20.42 -2.74
N ARG A 375 12.04 -21.40 -3.17
CA ARG A 375 12.11 -22.78 -2.65
C ARG A 375 13.50 -23.40 -2.88
N GLU A 376 14.02 -23.30 -4.10
CA GLU A 376 15.34 -23.84 -4.44
C GLU A 376 16.46 -23.17 -3.64
N LEU A 377 16.35 -21.88 -3.32
CA LEU A 377 17.32 -21.18 -2.48
C LEU A 377 17.22 -21.57 -0.99
N ILE A 378 16.02 -21.82 -0.46
CA ILE A 378 15.85 -22.34 0.91
C ILE A 378 16.53 -23.71 1.04
N GLU A 379 16.35 -24.60 0.07
CA GLU A 379 17.02 -25.91 0.03
C GLU A 379 18.56 -25.78 -0.03
N LYS A 380 19.09 -24.65 -0.52
CA LYS A 380 20.53 -24.30 -0.51
C LYS A 380 20.96 -23.51 0.73
N GLY A 381 20.10 -23.40 1.73
CA GLY A 381 20.37 -22.76 3.03
C GLY A 381 20.33 -21.23 3.00
N TYR A 382 19.55 -20.62 2.11
CA TYR A 382 19.26 -19.18 2.15
C TYR A 382 17.97 -18.91 2.93
N GLU A 383 17.96 -17.82 3.71
CA GLU A 383 16.72 -17.22 4.19
C GLU A 383 16.04 -16.45 3.06
N ILE A 384 14.73 -16.64 2.89
CA ILE A 384 13.97 -15.99 1.81
C ILE A 384 12.90 -15.08 2.36
N TRP A 385 12.93 -13.83 1.89
CA TRP A 385 11.98 -12.79 2.29
C TRP A 385 11.23 -12.27 1.07
N LEU A 386 9.91 -12.47 1.06
CA LEU A 386 9.00 -11.95 0.04
C LEU A 386 8.53 -10.55 0.43
N PHE A 387 8.78 -9.57 -0.41
CA PHE A 387 8.36 -8.19 -0.18
C PHE A 387 6.84 -8.07 -0.16
N ARG A 388 6.29 -7.42 0.86
CA ARG A 388 4.83 -7.26 1.00
C ARG A 388 4.29 -6.17 0.08
N GLY A 389 5.08 -5.20 -0.40
CA GLY A 389 4.56 -4.16 -1.31
C GLY A 389 3.47 -3.25 -0.71
N GLU A 390 3.45 -3.06 0.61
CA GLU A 390 2.52 -2.13 1.29
C GLU A 390 3.01 -0.67 1.19
N GLU A 391 4.33 -0.46 1.30
CA GLU A 391 5.03 0.83 1.18
C GLU A 391 6.53 0.59 0.95
N ARG A 392 7.28 1.66 0.64
CA ARG A 392 8.75 1.61 0.52
C ARG A 392 9.42 1.07 1.80
N PHE A 393 10.50 0.33 1.61
CA PHE A 393 11.39 -0.15 2.66
C PHE A 393 12.60 0.78 2.80
N ASN A 394 13.33 0.66 3.90
CA ASN A 394 14.62 1.32 4.09
C ASN A 394 15.76 0.53 3.42
N ASP A 395 16.41 1.15 2.43
CA ASP A 395 17.46 0.53 1.63
C ASP A 395 18.70 0.14 2.47
N TYR A 396 19.03 0.93 3.50
CA TYR A 396 20.14 0.66 4.42
C TYR A 396 19.91 -0.62 5.23
N ASP A 397 18.71 -0.74 5.79
CA ASP A 397 18.34 -1.88 6.64
C ASP A 397 18.36 -3.21 5.86
N ILE A 398 17.96 -3.21 4.59
CA ILE A 398 18.04 -4.42 3.75
C ILE A 398 19.50 -4.84 3.55
N VAL A 399 20.38 -3.88 3.27
CA VAL A 399 21.81 -4.17 3.07
C VAL A 399 22.46 -4.61 4.37
N GLU A 400 22.19 -3.94 5.49
CA GLU A 400 22.67 -4.33 6.83
C GLU A 400 22.21 -5.76 7.20
N TYR A 401 20.95 -6.10 6.92
CA TYR A 401 20.45 -7.45 7.12
C TYR A 401 21.18 -8.48 6.26
N ALA A 402 21.42 -8.15 4.98
CA ALA A 402 22.13 -9.03 4.04
C ALA A 402 23.61 -9.24 4.40
N GLN A 403 24.24 -8.29 5.10
CA GLN A 403 25.60 -8.46 5.61
C GLN A 403 25.68 -9.50 6.73
N ALA A 404 24.64 -9.60 7.55
CA ALA A 404 24.64 -10.50 8.72
C ALA A 404 24.03 -11.88 8.44
N SER A 405 23.22 -12.02 7.38
CA SER A 405 22.46 -13.23 7.08
C SER A 405 22.66 -13.69 5.64
N LYS A 406 22.72 -15.00 5.44
CA LYS A 406 22.69 -15.61 4.10
C LYS A 406 21.26 -15.54 3.55
N VAL A 407 20.94 -14.45 2.84
CA VAL A 407 19.56 -14.08 2.48
C VAL A 407 19.37 -13.85 0.99
N ALA A 408 18.14 -14.03 0.50
CA ALA A 408 17.68 -13.45 -0.76
C ALA A 408 16.28 -12.83 -0.62
N PHE A 409 16.04 -11.76 -1.38
CA PHE A 409 14.79 -11.01 -1.36
C PHE A 409 14.02 -11.20 -2.66
N ILE A 410 12.71 -11.46 -2.55
CA ILE A 410 11.80 -11.60 -3.69
C ILE A 410 10.91 -10.37 -3.78
N PHE A 411 10.93 -9.72 -4.94
CA PHE A 411 10.08 -8.59 -5.30
C PHE A 411 9.17 -8.99 -6.46
N ASP A 412 7.95 -9.44 -6.14
CA ASP A 412 6.94 -9.77 -7.15
C ASP A 412 6.19 -8.49 -7.57
N ASP A 413 6.29 -8.14 -8.85
CA ASP A 413 5.90 -6.87 -9.47
C ASP A 413 6.56 -5.63 -8.81
N CYS A 414 7.86 -5.53 -8.97
CA CYS A 414 8.70 -4.54 -8.30
C CYS A 414 8.63 -3.13 -8.90
N ALA A 415 7.93 -2.91 -10.02
CA ALA A 415 8.20 -1.76 -10.87
C ALA A 415 7.78 -0.42 -10.24
N ASP A 416 6.98 -0.42 -9.17
CA ASP A 416 6.73 0.77 -8.36
C ASP A 416 7.81 1.04 -7.31
N PHE A 417 8.67 0.08 -7.02
CA PHE A 417 9.72 0.14 -6.00
C PHE A 417 11.13 -0.05 -6.58
N SER A 418 11.28 -0.12 -7.91
CA SER A 418 12.56 -0.36 -8.58
C SER A 418 13.64 0.70 -8.24
N SER A 419 13.23 1.94 -8.00
CA SER A 419 14.16 2.99 -7.54
C SER A 419 14.82 2.67 -6.18
N SER A 420 14.08 2.00 -5.28
CA SER A 420 14.61 1.55 -3.98
C SER A 420 15.53 0.34 -4.15
N LEU A 421 15.24 -0.52 -5.13
CA LEU A 421 16.17 -1.59 -5.51
C LEU A 421 17.50 -1.00 -6.00
N LYS A 422 17.46 0.02 -6.87
CA LYS A 422 18.68 0.72 -7.31
C LYS A 422 19.49 1.24 -6.14
N ALA A 423 18.86 1.97 -5.22
CA ALA A 423 19.53 2.50 -4.04
C ALA A 423 20.15 1.40 -3.16
N SER A 424 19.44 0.28 -2.97
CA SER A 424 19.94 -0.88 -2.23
C SER A 424 21.13 -1.55 -2.93
N ILE A 425 21.10 -1.66 -4.26
CA ILE A 425 22.20 -2.22 -5.08
C ILE A 425 23.43 -1.33 -4.96
N ASP A 426 23.27 -0.02 -5.17
CA ASP A 426 24.37 0.95 -5.11
C ASP A 426 25.02 0.94 -3.71
N LEU A 427 24.20 0.86 -2.66
CA LEU A 427 24.68 0.78 -1.28
C LEU A 427 25.40 -0.54 -0.98
N ALA A 428 24.86 -1.68 -1.45
CA ALA A 428 25.49 -2.98 -1.27
C ALA A 428 26.85 -3.05 -1.99
N ILE A 429 26.96 -2.53 -3.22
CA ILE A 429 28.22 -2.45 -3.95
C ILE A 429 29.23 -1.58 -3.20
N LYS A 430 28.81 -0.40 -2.75
CA LYS A 430 29.66 0.52 -1.98
C LYS A 430 30.20 -0.12 -0.69
N ASN A 431 29.37 -0.92 -0.01
CA ASN A 431 29.73 -1.58 1.24
C ASN A 431 30.42 -2.94 1.05
N GLY A 432 30.62 -3.40 -0.20
CA GLY A 432 31.15 -4.74 -0.47
C GLY A 432 30.29 -5.84 0.12
N CYS A 433 28.97 -5.72 0.01
CA CYS A 433 27.98 -6.67 0.52
C CYS A 433 27.45 -7.58 -0.59
N ASP A 434 27.28 -8.86 -0.25
CA ASP A 434 26.53 -9.81 -1.06
C ASP A 434 25.02 -9.49 -0.96
N LEU A 435 24.36 -9.24 -2.08
CA LEU A 435 22.91 -9.01 -2.12
C LEU A 435 22.30 -9.84 -3.26
N ARG A 436 21.24 -10.58 -2.96
CA ARG A 436 20.57 -11.49 -3.90
C ARG A 436 19.12 -11.11 -4.08
N LEU A 437 18.74 -10.80 -5.31
CA LEU A 437 17.43 -10.26 -5.66
C LEU A 437 16.74 -11.14 -6.71
N VAL A 438 15.51 -11.55 -6.41
CA VAL A 438 14.58 -12.10 -7.42
C VAL A 438 13.56 -11.01 -7.70
N VAL A 439 13.49 -10.56 -8.95
CA VAL A 439 12.73 -9.38 -9.32
C VAL A 439 11.78 -9.74 -10.46
N THR A 440 10.49 -9.45 -10.30
CA THR A 440 9.52 -9.61 -11.39
C THR A 440 8.90 -8.27 -11.81
N CYS A 441 8.49 -8.16 -13.07
CA CYS A 441 7.71 -7.02 -13.58
C CYS A 441 6.95 -7.36 -14.87
N ASP A 442 6.00 -6.53 -15.26
CA ASP A 442 5.36 -6.64 -16.57
C ASP A 442 6.25 -6.16 -17.72
N SER A 443 6.10 -6.76 -18.90
CA SER A 443 6.91 -6.44 -20.09
C SER A 443 6.88 -4.96 -20.49
N HIS A 444 5.79 -4.24 -20.23
CA HIS A 444 5.71 -2.81 -20.55
C HIS A 444 6.49 -1.92 -19.55
N ARG A 445 6.83 -2.46 -18.37
CA ARG A 445 7.60 -1.75 -17.31
C ARG A 445 9.06 -2.20 -17.24
N VAL A 446 9.44 -3.27 -17.95
CA VAL A 446 10.78 -3.89 -17.89
C VAL A 446 11.91 -2.90 -18.14
N ARG A 447 11.70 -1.92 -19.03
CA ARG A 447 12.74 -0.97 -19.40
C ARG A 447 13.20 -0.12 -18.22
N ALA A 448 12.27 0.39 -17.42
CA ALA A 448 12.58 1.18 -16.23
C ALA A 448 13.27 0.32 -15.16
N VAL A 449 12.75 -0.89 -14.93
CA VAL A 449 13.33 -1.84 -13.96
C VAL A 449 14.74 -2.26 -14.37
N ARG A 450 14.99 -2.54 -15.65
CA ARG A 450 16.30 -2.88 -16.18
C ARG A 450 17.33 -1.77 -15.91
N ALA A 451 16.94 -0.51 -16.12
CA ALA A 451 17.81 0.62 -15.83
C ALA A 451 18.17 0.71 -14.33
N ASP A 452 17.20 0.43 -13.46
CA ASP A 452 17.41 0.43 -12.01
C ASP A 452 18.26 -0.75 -11.51
N LEU A 453 18.36 -1.84 -12.27
CA LEU A 453 19.16 -3.03 -11.95
C LEU A 453 20.55 -3.05 -12.62
N ALA A 454 20.90 -2.04 -13.42
CA ALA A 454 22.06 -2.08 -14.33
C ALA A 454 23.42 -2.28 -13.63
N ALA A 455 23.53 -1.90 -12.35
CA ALA A 455 24.76 -2.06 -11.57
C ALA A 455 24.95 -3.48 -10.99
N ALA A 456 23.90 -4.30 -10.96
CA ALA A 456 23.94 -5.67 -10.47
C ALA A 456 24.37 -6.66 -11.57
N ASP A 457 24.94 -7.80 -11.18
CA ASP A 457 25.08 -8.97 -12.05
C ASP A 457 23.70 -9.57 -12.30
N CYS A 458 23.03 -9.09 -13.35
CA CYS A 458 21.63 -9.34 -13.63
C CYS A 458 21.44 -10.30 -14.81
N GLN A 459 20.70 -11.38 -14.62
CA GLN A 459 20.18 -12.20 -15.72
C GLN A 459 18.70 -11.92 -15.96
N GLU A 460 18.36 -11.73 -17.24
CA GLU A 460 17.01 -11.41 -17.69
C GLU A 460 16.33 -12.62 -18.34
N PHE A 461 15.06 -12.85 -17.96
CA PHE A 461 14.24 -13.94 -18.50
C PHE A 461 12.86 -13.43 -18.90
N LEU A 462 12.54 -13.58 -20.19
CA LEU A 462 11.20 -13.33 -20.74
C LEU A 462 10.38 -14.62 -20.72
N LEU A 463 9.21 -14.59 -20.08
CA LEU A 463 8.29 -15.73 -19.97
C LEU A 463 7.13 -15.71 -20.99
N SER A 464 7.05 -14.69 -21.85
CA SER A 464 5.96 -14.55 -22.82
C SER A 464 6.48 -13.96 -24.14
N PRO A 465 6.26 -14.60 -25.30
CA PRO A 465 5.54 -15.87 -25.50
C PRO A 465 6.29 -17.09 -24.92
N LEU A 466 5.55 -18.13 -24.53
CA LEU A 466 6.12 -19.31 -23.89
C LEU A 466 6.91 -20.18 -24.89
N ASP A 467 8.11 -20.62 -24.51
CA ASP A 467 8.94 -21.48 -25.35
C ASP A 467 8.51 -22.96 -25.30
N LYS A 468 9.03 -23.77 -26.23
CA LYS A 468 8.68 -25.19 -26.34
C LYS A 468 9.13 -26.01 -25.11
N LYS A 469 10.26 -25.65 -24.50
CA LYS A 469 10.82 -26.42 -23.38
C LYS A 469 9.99 -26.20 -22.12
N ASP A 470 9.67 -24.95 -21.81
CA ASP A 470 8.80 -24.58 -20.70
C ASP A 470 7.37 -25.10 -20.94
N PHE A 471 6.86 -25.04 -22.17
CA PHE A 471 5.57 -25.68 -22.52
C PHE A 471 5.58 -27.17 -22.23
N ASN A 472 6.62 -27.90 -22.65
CA ASN A 472 6.73 -29.33 -22.37
C ASN A 472 6.78 -29.62 -20.87
N SER A 473 7.50 -28.79 -20.08
CA SER A 473 7.55 -28.90 -18.62
C SER A 473 6.14 -28.78 -18.02
N ILE A 474 5.39 -27.75 -18.41
CA ILE A 474 4.00 -27.52 -17.99
C ILE A 474 3.09 -28.68 -18.43
N PHE A 475 3.18 -29.11 -19.69
CA PHE A 475 2.38 -30.20 -20.24
C PHE A 475 2.61 -31.50 -19.47
N THR A 476 3.87 -31.91 -19.29
CA THR A 476 4.23 -33.12 -18.54
C THR A 476 3.77 -33.03 -17.09
N LYS A 477 3.93 -31.87 -16.45
CA LYS A 477 3.47 -31.66 -15.07
C LYS A 477 1.97 -31.82 -14.94
N ARG A 478 1.19 -31.13 -15.78
CA ARG A 478 -0.29 -31.26 -15.79
C ARG A 478 -0.75 -32.66 -16.15
N SER A 479 -0.07 -33.33 -17.09
CA SER A 479 -0.32 -34.73 -17.45
C SER A 479 -0.19 -35.65 -16.24
N SER A 480 0.92 -35.53 -15.50
CA SER A 480 1.18 -36.34 -14.31
C SER A 480 0.15 -36.15 -13.19
N LYS A 481 -0.56 -35.02 -13.21
CA LYS A 481 -1.60 -34.66 -12.23
C LYS A 481 -3.01 -34.89 -12.75
N GLY A 482 -3.16 -35.42 -13.98
CA GLY A 482 -4.46 -35.69 -14.60
C GLY A 482 -5.24 -34.43 -15.00
N ARG A 483 -4.56 -33.29 -15.19
CA ARG A 483 -5.16 -31.95 -15.41
C ARG A 483 -4.94 -31.42 -16.83
N LEU A 484 -4.99 -32.30 -17.84
CA LEU A 484 -4.88 -31.93 -19.26
C LEU A 484 -6.23 -31.76 -19.97
N GLY A 485 -7.32 -32.23 -19.36
CA GLY A 485 -8.69 -32.11 -19.90
C GLY A 485 -8.79 -32.47 -21.39
N THR A 486 -9.17 -31.51 -22.23
CA THR A 486 -9.35 -31.69 -23.70
C THR A 486 -8.09 -32.15 -24.43
N CYS A 487 -6.90 -31.89 -23.87
CA CYS A 487 -5.61 -32.29 -24.45
C CYS A 487 -5.09 -33.64 -23.93
N SER A 488 -5.87 -34.38 -23.14
CA SER A 488 -5.41 -35.64 -22.52
C SER A 488 -5.05 -36.74 -23.54
N SER A 489 -5.59 -36.67 -24.75
CA SER A 489 -5.32 -37.61 -25.84
C SER A 489 -4.17 -37.18 -26.77
N LEU A 490 -3.65 -35.96 -26.61
CA LEU A 490 -2.62 -35.42 -27.50
C LEU A 490 -1.22 -35.80 -27.02
N SER A 491 -0.30 -36.07 -27.95
CA SER A 491 1.12 -36.13 -27.63
C SER A 491 1.69 -34.72 -27.37
N PRO A 492 2.81 -34.58 -26.62
CA PRO A 492 3.40 -33.27 -26.34
C PRO A 492 3.72 -32.44 -27.61
N ASN A 493 4.12 -33.11 -28.70
CA ASN A 493 4.41 -32.43 -29.96
C ASN A 493 3.15 -31.96 -30.70
N GLU A 494 2.04 -32.70 -30.60
CA GLU A 494 0.75 -32.30 -31.16
C GLU A 494 0.16 -31.14 -30.36
N ALA A 495 0.18 -31.24 -29.03
CA ALA A 495 -0.25 -30.17 -28.13
C ALA A 495 0.55 -28.89 -28.36
N TRP A 496 1.87 -28.97 -28.57
CA TRP A 496 2.69 -27.81 -28.92
C TRP A 496 2.31 -27.17 -30.26
N LYS A 497 2.04 -27.99 -31.29
CA LYS A 497 1.60 -27.48 -32.60
C LYS A 497 0.27 -26.76 -32.49
N ASP A 498 -0.66 -27.31 -31.70
CA ASP A 498 -1.95 -26.68 -31.45
C ASP A 498 -1.80 -25.39 -30.63
N PHE A 499 -1.03 -25.41 -29.55
CA PHE A 499 -0.68 -24.24 -28.74
C PHE A 499 -0.16 -23.08 -29.59
N LYS A 500 0.80 -23.38 -30.48
CA LYS A 500 1.40 -22.37 -31.36
C LYS A 500 0.43 -21.84 -32.42
N ARG A 501 -0.38 -22.72 -33.03
CA ARG A 501 -1.25 -22.35 -34.17
C ARG A 501 -2.56 -21.71 -33.72
N THR A 502 -3.16 -22.25 -32.68
CA THR A 502 -4.52 -21.90 -32.23
C THR A 502 -4.49 -20.78 -31.18
N TYR A 503 -3.47 -20.76 -30.32
CA TYR A 503 -3.39 -19.85 -29.18
C TYR A 503 -2.24 -18.84 -29.26
N ASP A 504 -1.49 -18.82 -30.37
CA ASP A 504 -0.37 -17.88 -30.59
C ASP A 504 0.66 -17.87 -29.45
N CYS A 505 0.93 -19.04 -28.87
CA CYS A 505 1.80 -19.23 -27.72
C CYS A 505 1.38 -18.45 -26.45
N LYS A 506 0.11 -18.07 -26.32
CA LYS A 506 -0.43 -17.42 -25.13
C LYS A 506 -0.94 -18.44 -24.12
N LEU A 507 -0.27 -18.46 -22.97
CA LEU A 507 -0.46 -19.48 -21.94
C LEU A 507 -1.88 -19.47 -21.34
N LEU A 508 -2.44 -18.29 -21.06
CA LEU A 508 -3.74 -18.18 -20.40
C LEU A 508 -4.87 -18.79 -21.25
N GLU A 509 -4.97 -18.41 -22.51
CA GLU A 509 -6.01 -18.87 -23.43
C GLU A 509 -5.95 -20.38 -23.64
N TRP A 510 -4.74 -20.94 -23.67
CA TRP A 510 -4.55 -22.39 -23.71
C TRP A 510 -4.95 -23.06 -22.39
N LEU A 511 -4.52 -22.55 -21.24
CA LEU A 511 -4.92 -23.11 -19.94
C LEU A 511 -6.44 -23.08 -19.73
N GLU A 512 -7.10 -22.01 -20.20
CA GLU A 512 -8.56 -21.88 -20.15
C GLU A 512 -9.28 -22.91 -21.05
N SER A 513 -8.66 -23.33 -22.16
CA SER A 513 -9.25 -24.32 -23.08
C SER A 513 -9.10 -25.77 -22.59
N LEU A 514 -8.12 -26.05 -21.72
CA LEU A 514 -7.88 -27.41 -21.21
C LEU A 514 -9.06 -27.94 -20.40
N GLU A 515 -9.59 -27.13 -19.49
CA GLU A 515 -10.60 -27.56 -18.50
C GLU A 515 -11.96 -26.88 -18.69
N ASN A 516 -12.22 -26.32 -19.89
CA ASN A 516 -13.41 -25.52 -20.16
C ASN A 516 -13.65 -24.45 -19.08
N ALA A 517 -12.71 -23.51 -18.91
CA ALA A 517 -12.75 -22.42 -17.91
C ALA A 517 -14.01 -21.51 -17.97
N LEU A 518 -14.94 -21.82 -18.87
CA LEU A 518 -16.32 -21.34 -18.89
C LEU A 518 -17.01 -21.46 -17.53
N SER A 519 -16.67 -22.40 -16.64
CA SER A 519 -17.35 -22.51 -15.33
C SER A 519 -17.32 -21.21 -14.53
N TYR A 520 -16.17 -20.53 -14.43
CA TYR A 520 -16.05 -19.29 -13.64
C TYR A 520 -16.57 -18.05 -14.39
N ARG A 521 -16.34 -18.00 -15.71
CA ARG A 521 -16.89 -16.92 -16.55
C ARG A 521 -18.42 -17.00 -16.62
N ALA A 522 -18.96 -18.21 -16.70
CA ALA A 522 -20.40 -18.44 -16.61
C ALA A 522 -20.90 -18.16 -15.20
N ALA A 523 -20.17 -18.54 -14.14
CA ALA A 523 -20.54 -18.22 -12.76
C ALA A 523 -20.69 -16.72 -12.53
N ILE A 524 -19.74 -15.89 -13.02
CA ILE A 524 -19.89 -14.43 -12.89
C ILE A 524 -21.02 -13.89 -13.78
N VAL A 525 -21.18 -14.38 -15.00
CA VAL A 525 -22.31 -13.96 -15.87
C VAL A 525 -23.66 -14.33 -15.23
N GLN A 526 -23.77 -15.51 -14.64
CA GLN A 526 -24.97 -15.95 -13.91
C GLN A 526 -25.19 -15.14 -12.63
N LEU A 527 -24.12 -14.81 -11.90
CA LEU A 527 -24.18 -13.98 -10.70
C LEU A 527 -24.66 -12.57 -11.03
N LEU A 528 -24.15 -11.97 -12.12
CA LEU A 528 -24.60 -10.66 -12.60
C LEU A 528 -26.05 -10.70 -13.13
N ALA A 529 -26.46 -11.83 -13.72
CA ALA A 529 -27.82 -12.01 -14.24
C ALA A 529 -28.86 -12.31 -13.13
N ASN A 530 -28.45 -12.92 -12.02
CA ASN A 530 -29.34 -13.36 -10.93
C ASN A 530 -28.89 -12.81 -9.56
N PRO A 531 -29.00 -11.49 -9.34
CA PRO A 531 -28.47 -10.83 -8.15
C PRO A 531 -29.11 -11.30 -6.83
N GLU A 532 -30.35 -11.80 -6.89
CA GLU A 532 -31.08 -12.30 -5.70
C GLU A 532 -30.50 -13.62 -5.15
N SER A 533 -29.65 -14.30 -5.92
CA SER A 533 -29.03 -15.57 -5.51
C SER A 533 -27.82 -15.43 -4.59
N VAL A 534 -27.35 -14.20 -4.36
CA VAL A 534 -26.17 -13.90 -3.53
C VAL A 534 -26.53 -12.94 -2.38
N PRO A 535 -25.75 -12.93 -1.29
CA PRO A 535 -25.96 -11.98 -0.19
C PRO A 535 -25.98 -10.53 -0.70
N HIS A 536 -26.84 -9.71 -0.07
CA HIS A 536 -26.90 -8.29 -0.38
C HIS A 536 -25.51 -7.65 -0.31
N GLY A 537 -25.15 -6.89 -1.35
CA GLY A 537 -23.84 -6.23 -1.45
C GLY A 537 -22.70 -7.06 -2.02
N ALA A 538 -22.89 -8.37 -2.25
CA ALA A 538 -21.85 -9.23 -2.82
C ALA A 538 -21.44 -8.82 -4.25
N ILE A 539 -22.38 -8.37 -5.08
CA ILE A 539 -22.06 -7.90 -6.44
C ILE A 539 -21.20 -6.63 -6.40
N PRO A 540 -21.62 -5.52 -5.73
CA PRO A 540 -20.77 -4.35 -5.56
C PRO A 540 -19.38 -4.66 -5.00
N LEU A 541 -19.28 -5.63 -4.07
CA LEU A 541 -18.02 -6.08 -3.51
C LEU A 541 -17.11 -6.72 -4.57
N VAL A 542 -17.64 -7.66 -5.36
CA VAL A 542 -16.89 -8.35 -6.42
C VAL A 542 -16.47 -7.36 -7.52
N VAL A 543 -17.35 -6.44 -7.90
CA VAL A 543 -17.03 -5.39 -8.89
C VAL A 543 -15.98 -4.43 -8.35
N SER A 544 -16.07 -4.03 -7.08
CA SER A 544 -15.06 -3.19 -6.44
C SER A 544 -13.70 -3.89 -6.37
N ALA A 545 -13.69 -5.19 -6.09
CA ALA A 545 -12.47 -5.99 -6.13
C ALA A 545 -11.89 -6.05 -7.55
N ALA A 546 -12.73 -6.24 -8.58
CA ALA A 546 -12.30 -6.21 -9.97
C ALA A 546 -11.67 -4.87 -10.37
N ALA A 547 -12.24 -3.75 -9.90
CA ALA A 547 -11.80 -2.39 -10.21
C ALA A 547 -10.34 -2.13 -9.83
N VAL A 548 -9.88 -2.72 -8.72
CA VAL A 548 -8.51 -2.54 -8.19
C VAL A 548 -7.59 -3.71 -8.53
N HIS A 549 -8.09 -4.95 -8.53
CA HIS A 549 -7.30 -6.14 -8.75
C HIS A 549 -6.87 -6.33 -10.21
N ARG A 550 -7.57 -5.70 -11.17
CA ARG A 550 -7.08 -5.60 -12.55
C ARG A 550 -5.71 -4.92 -12.66
N PHE A 551 -5.31 -4.15 -11.65
CA PHE A 551 -3.99 -3.51 -11.53
C PHE A 551 -3.04 -4.24 -10.55
N GLY A 552 -3.42 -5.42 -10.04
CA GLY A 552 -2.61 -6.21 -9.10
C GLY A 552 -2.76 -5.86 -7.62
N TYR A 553 -3.68 -4.95 -7.27
CA TYR A 553 -3.93 -4.54 -5.88
C TYR A 553 -5.13 -5.26 -5.26
N SER A 554 -5.05 -5.58 -3.97
CA SER A 554 -6.17 -6.16 -3.20
C SER A 554 -7.11 -5.05 -2.73
N LEU A 555 -8.42 -5.31 -2.75
CA LEU A 555 -9.42 -4.39 -2.20
C LEU A 555 -9.30 -4.37 -0.66
N PRO A 556 -8.96 -3.24 -0.03
CA PRO A 556 -8.72 -3.19 1.41
C PRO A 556 -9.89 -3.72 2.23
N PHE A 557 -9.61 -4.48 3.29
CA PHE A 557 -10.63 -5.13 4.12
C PHE A 557 -11.64 -4.15 4.72
N ASP A 558 -11.17 -3.00 5.19
CA ASP A 558 -11.99 -1.95 5.77
C ASP A 558 -13.03 -1.41 4.79
N PHE A 559 -12.65 -1.28 3.52
CA PHE A 559 -13.55 -0.90 2.43
C PHE A 559 -14.44 -2.07 1.99
N ALA A 560 -13.87 -3.26 1.81
CA ALA A 560 -14.58 -4.46 1.38
C ALA A 560 -15.75 -4.82 2.32
N ASN A 561 -15.54 -4.71 3.63
CA ASN A 561 -16.57 -4.97 4.63
C ASN A 561 -17.74 -3.96 4.59
N THR A 562 -17.57 -2.76 4.01
CA THR A 562 -18.67 -1.77 3.91
C THR A 562 -19.84 -2.24 3.05
N PHE A 563 -19.61 -3.18 2.12
CA PHE A 563 -20.64 -3.68 1.22
C PHE A 563 -21.56 -4.72 1.87
N LEU A 564 -21.06 -5.44 2.88
CA LEU A 564 -21.71 -6.65 3.41
C LEU A 564 -22.49 -6.41 4.71
N GLY A 565 -22.47 -5.18 5.24
CA GLY A 565 -23.15 -4.84 6.49
C GLY A 565 -22.65 -5.69 7.66
N LYS A 566 -23.51 -6.56 8.21
CA LYS A 566 -23.20 -7.44 9.36
C LYS A 566 -22.52 -8.76 8.96
N THR A 567 -22.44 -9.07 7.68
CA THR A 567 -21.83 -10.31 7.21
C THR A 567 -20.33 -10.10 6.99
N ASP A 568 -19.51 -10.87 7.68
CA ASP A 568 -18.06 -10.81 7.49
C ASP A 568 -17.66 -11.36 6.11
N ILE A 569 -16.74 -10.68 5.44
CA ILE A 569 -16.23 -11.10 4.12
C ILE A 569 -15.62 -12.51 4.18
N GLU A 570 -14.98 -12.84 5.29
CA GLU A 570 -14.51 -14.16 5.64
C GLU A 570 -15.55 -15.27 5.40
N SER A 571 -16.77 -15.08 5.93
CA SER A 571 -17.82 -16.09 5.84
C SER A 571 -18.26 -16.36 4.40
N ILE A 572 -18.12 -15.36 3.51
CA ILE A 572 -18.57 -15.47 2.13
C ILE A 572 -17.57 -16.27 1.27
N PHE A 573 -16.27 -16.05 1.49
CA PHE A 573 -15.22 -16.62 0.66
C PHE A 573 -14.60 -17.91 1.22
N ASP A 574 -14.89 -18.26 2.48
CA ASP A 574 -14.44 -19.52 3.11
C ASP A 574 -15.36 -20.71 2.85
N HIS A 575 -16.66 -20.49 2.72
CA HIS A 575 -17.62 -21.56 2.42
C HIS A 575 -17.56 -21.94 0.95
N ASP A 576 -17.88 -23.20 0.60
CA ASP A 576 -18.06 -23.64 -0.78
C ASP A 576 -19.29 -22.94 -1.39
N SER A 577 -19.06 -21.74 -1.90
CA SER A 577 -20.02 -20.88 -2.57
C SER A 577 -19.49 -20.42 -3.93
N ILE A 578 -20.39 -19.97 -4.80
CA ILE A 578 -20.01 -19.39 -6.10
C ILE A 578 -19.04 -18.20 -5.95
N LEU A 579 -19.18 -17.43 -4.86
CA LEU A 579 -18.31 -16.29 -4.54
C LEU A 579 -16.90 -16.77 -4.15
N SER A 580 -16.84 -17.84 -3.39
CA SER A 580 -15.60 -18.51 -3.00
C SER A 580 -14.84 -19.08 -4.21
N GLU A 581 -15.54 -19.40 -5.30
CA GLU A 581 -14.93 -19.87 -6.53
C GLU A 581 -14.33 -18.72 -7.35
N ILE A 582 -14.83 -17.49 -7.25
CA ILE A 582 -14.37 -16.37 -8.10
C ILE A 582 -13.34 -15.46 -7.40
N GLY A 583 -13.21 -15.52 -6.08
CA GLY A 583 -12.28 -14.70 -5.31
C GLY A 583 -11.76 -15.34 -4.03
N TYR A 584 -10.80 -14.67 -3.40
CA TYR A 584 -10.15 -15.11 -2.16
C TYR A 584 -9.56 -13.92 -1.39
N LEU A 585 -9.26 -14.15 -0.12
CA LEU A 585 -8.65 -13.16 0.78
C LEU A 585 -7.14 -13.40 0.89
N ASP A 586 -6.33 -12.36 0.66
CA ASP A 586 -4.90 -12.35 0.96
C ASP A 586 -4.61 -11.58 2.26
N ASP A 587 -3.36 -11.20 2.53
CA ASP A 587 -2.99 -10.43 3.72
C ASP A 587 -3.37 -8.94 3.66
N LYS A 588 -3.77 -8.45 2.48
CA LYS A 588 -4.09 -7.04 2.22
C LYS A 588 -5.58 -6.79 2.03
N GLY A 589 -6.33 -7.78 1.57
CA GLY A 589 -7.75 -7.62 1.29
C GLY A 589 -8.34 -8.70 0.37
N LEU A 590 -9.38 -8.31 -0.35
CA LEU A 590 -10.05 -9.18 -1.32
C LEU A 590 -9.39 -9.10 -2.69
N ARG A 591 -9.08 -10.26 -3.27
CA ARG A 591 -8.69 -10.44 -4.65
C ARG A 591 -9.69 -11.33 -5.38
N LEU A 592 -9.76 -11.16 -6.69
CA LEU A 592 -10.37 -12.17 -7.55
C LEU A 592 -9.31 -13.17 -8.00
N ARG A 593 -9.71 -14.28 -8.62
CA ARG A 593 -8.77 -15.37 -8.98
C ARG A 593 -7.51 -14.95 -9.72
N SER A 594 -7.59 -13.93 -10.57
CA SER A 594 -6.46 -13.34 -11.27
C SER A 594 -6.77 -11.92 -11.73
N SER A 595 -5.74 -11.14 -12.05
CA SER A 595 -5.90 -9.81 -12.65
C SER A 595 -6.59 -9.88 -14.02
N ALA A 596 -6.31 -10.92 -14.83
CA ALA A 596 -6.97 -11.16 -16.11
C ALA A 596 -8.47 -11.47 -15.93
N PHE A 597 -8.82 -12.29 -14.94
CA PHE A 597 -10.23 -12.55 -14.59
C PHE A 597 -10.92 -11.27 -14.10
N SER A 598 -10.21 -10.43 -13.34
CA SER A 598 -10.72 -9.12 -12.89
C SER A 598 -11.02 -8.18 -14.06
N LEU A 599 -10.16 -8.18 -15.08
CA LEU A 599 -10.40 -7.47 -16.34
C LEU A 599 -11.66 -7.99 -17.05
N PHE A 600 -11.85 -9.31 -17.08
CA PHE A 600 -13.08 -9.91 -17.62
C PHE A 600 -14.30 -9.45 -16.84
N VAL A 601 -14.32 -9.57 -15.51
CA VAL A 601 -15.44 -9.09 -14.67
C VAL A 601 -15.72 -7.61 -14.96
N TRP A 602 -14.68 -6.78 -14.95
CA TRP A 602 -14.79 -5.35 -15.23
C TRP A 602 -15.43 -5.07 -16.60
N SER A 603 -15.06 -5.85 -17.62
CA SER A 603 -15.62 -5.73 -18.99
C SER A 603 -17.13 -5.98 -19.06
N GLN A 604 -17.69 -6.75 -18.12
CA GLN A 604 -19.13 -7.06 -18.07
C GLN A 604 -19.96 -5.94 -17.39
N ILE A 605 -19.31 -5.00 -16.71
CA ILE A 605 -19.99 -3.96 -15.92
C ILE A 605 -20.32 -2.74 -16.78
N GLY A 606 -21.52 -2.18 -16.60
CA GLY A 606 -21.97 -0.97 -17.28
C GLY A 606 -21.18 0.29 -16.88
N ARG A 607 -21.15 1.28 -17.76
CA ARG A 607 -20.37 2.52 -17.56
C ARG A 607 -20.74 3.26 -16.26
N GLU A 608 -22.03 3.42 -16.00
CA GLU A 608 -22.55 4.14 -14.81
C GLU A 608 -22.10 3.48 -13.50
N GLU A 609 -22.15 2.15 -13.44
CA GLU A 609 -21.72 1.39 -12.27
C GLU A 609 -20.19 1.49 -12.09
N ARG A 610 -19.40 1.37 -13.17
CA ARG A 610 -17.96 1.60 -13.13
C ARG A 610 -17.63 3.01 -12.61
N PHE A 611 -18.36 4.03 -13.06
CA PHE A 611 -18.21 5.42 -12.62
C PHE A 611 -18.48 5.54 -11.12
N SER A 612 -19.61 5.04 -10.64
CA SER A 612 -20.01 5.11 -9.22
C SER A 612 -19.03 4.38 -8.30
N ILE A 613 -18.61 3.16 -8.67
CA ILE A 613 -17.72 2.33 -7.85
C ILE A 613 -16.32 2.92 -7.76
N THR A 614 -15.74 3.33 -8.88
CA THR A 614 -14.41 3.96 -8.87
C THR A 614 -14.41 5.28 -8.11
N LEU A 615 -15.48 6.07 -8.17
CA LEU A 615 -15.64 7.29 -7.38
C LEU A 615 -15.70 6.99 -5.88
N LYS A 616 -16.47 5.97 -5.47
CA LYS A 616 -16.55 5.51 -4.07
C LYS A 616 -15.18 5.07 -3.54
N ILE A 617 -14.44 4.26 -4.31
CA ILE A 617 -13.08 3.83 -3.95
C ILE A 617 -12.16 5.05 -3.84
N ALA A 618 -12.22 5.95 -4.83
CA ALA A 618 -11.36 7.13 -4.87
C ALA A 618 -11.58 8.05 -3.66
N ARG A 619 -12.83 8.29 -3.27
CA ARG A 619 -13.15 9.09 -2.09
C ARG A 619 -12.77 8.40 -0.79
N ALA A 620 -13.00 7.10 -0.66
CA ALA A 620 -12.65 6.35 0.54
C ALA A 620 -11.14 6.35 0.84
N LEU A 621 -10.30 6.31 -0.21
CA LEU A 621 -8.84 6.31 -0.05
C LEU A 621 -8.23 7.71 0.02
N ALA A 622 -8.96 8.77 -0.36
CA ALA A 622 -8.44 10.14 -0.43
C ALA A 622 -7.78 10.63 0.88
N PRO A 623 -8.36 10.38 2.08
CA PRO A 623 -7.76 10.81 3.34
C PRO A 623 -6.38 10.19 3.64
N LEU A 624 -6.04 9.06 2.99
CA LEU A 624 -4.77 8.35 3.14
C LEU A 624 -3.72 8.78 2.09
N VAL A 625 -4.12 9.60 1.11
CA VAL A 625 -3.23 10.16 0.09
C VAL A 625 -2.78 11.54 0.55
N VAL A 626 -1.51 11.65 0.95
CA VAL A 626 -0.84 12.87 1.43
C VAL A 626 0.56 12.93 0.81
N PRO A 627 1.24 14.09 0.75
CA PRO A 627 2.56 14.19 0.13
C PRO A 627 3.57 13.13 0.60
N GLN A 628 3.56 12.81 1.90
CA GLN A 628 4.42 11.78 2.48
C GLN A 628 4.05 10.37 2.01
N SER A 629 2.75 10.07 1.84
CA SER A 629 2.30 8.75 1.38
C SER A 629 2.57 8.54 -0.12
N ILE A 630 2.52 9.62 -0.91
CA ILE A 630 3.00 9.67 -2.30
C ILE A 630 4.50 9.35 -2.36
N ALA A 631 5.31 10.05 -1.55
CA ALA A 631 6.77 9.83 -1.49
C ALA A 631 7.14 8.40 -1.07
N ARG A 632 6.32 7.78 -0.21
CA ARG A 632 6.50 6.39 0.27
C ARG A 632 5.91 5.34 -0.63
N ARG A 633 5.10 5.73 -1.60
CA ARG A 633 4.37 4.81 -2.48
C ARG A 633 3.51 3.83 -1.68
N THR A 634 2.73 4.35 -0.73
CA THR A 634 1.82 3.51 0.05
C THR A 634 0.75 2.89 -0.84
N GLN A 635 0.21 1.75 -0.42
CA GLN A 635 -0.84 1.03 -1.17
C GLN A 635 -2.04 1.91 -1.55
N PRO A 636 -2.65 2.73 -0.66
CA PRO A 636 -3.74 3.64 -1.06
C PRO A 636 -3.36 4.57 -2.21
N TYR A 637 -2.16 5.16 -2.15
CA TYR A 637 -1.68 6.03 -3.23
C TYR A 637 -1.48 5.26 -4.54
N LEU A 638 -0.88 4.06 -4.50
CA LEU A 638 -0.66 3.24 -5.70
C LEU A 638 -1.97 2.85 -6.37
N MET A 639 -2.99 2.48 -5.59
CA MET A 639 -4.33 2.19 -6.09
C MET A 639 -4.94 3.41 -6.78
N ILE A 640 -4.90 4.58 -6.13
CA ILE A 640 -5.42 5.83 -6.70
C ILE A 640 -4.66 6.25 -7.96
N ARG A 641 -3.34 6.09 -7.94
CA ARG A 641 -2.49 6.36 -9.09
C ARG A 641 -2.89 5.53 -10.32
N ALA A 642 -3.22 4.25 -10.13
CA ALA A 642 -3.64 3.37 -11.22
C ALA A 642 -5.08 3.67 -11.68
N LEU A 643 -5.98 3.94 -10.72
CA LEU A 643 -7.37 4.30 -11.00
C LEU A 643 -7.48 5.63 -11.77
N MET A 644 -6.73 6.66 -11.35
CA MET A 644 -6.72 7.99 -11.96
C MET A 644 -5.83 8.10 -13.21
N ASP A 645 -5.41 7.01 -13.84
CA ASP A 645 -4.70 7.13 -15.11
C ASP A 645 -5.65 7.62 -16.20
N HIS A 646 -5.29 8.69 -16.90
CA HIS A 646 -6.16 9.30 -17.92
C HIS A 646 -6.55 8.33 -19.04
N ALA A 647 -5.68 7.38 -19.42
CA ALA A 647 -6.00 6.39 -20.43
C ALA A 647 -6.97 5.34 -19.89
N THR A 648 -6.78 4.91 -18.64
CA THR A 648 -7.75 4.05 -17.92
C THR A 648 -9.13 4.70 -17.87
N ILE A 649 -9.23 5.94 -17.37
CA ILE A 649 -10.51 6.65 -17.21
C ILE A 649 -11.17 6.90 -18.57
N GLN A 650 -10.40 7.30 -19.59
CA GLN A 650 -10.93 7.48 -20.94
C GLN A 650 -11.47 6.16 -21.52
N ASN A 651 -10.77 5.04 -21.31
CA ASN A 651 -11.22 3.72 -21.76
C ASN A 651 -12.49 3.26 -21.01
N ASP A 652 -12.59 3.54 -19.71
CA ASP A 652 -13.70 3.10 -18.88
C ASP A 652 -14.97 3.95 -19.09
N PHE A 653 -14.83 5.26 -19.29
CA PHE A 653 -15.96 6.23 -19.28
C PHE A 653 -16.17 7.00 -20.57
N GLY A 654 -15.21 7.03 -21.49
CA GLY A 654 -15.32 7.80 -22.72
C GLY A 654 -15.58 9.29 -22.44
N ALA A 655 -16.72 9.81 -22.89
CA ALA A 655 -17.08 11.22 -22.73
C ALA A 655 -17.26 11.66 -21.26
N ASP A 656 -17.61 10.73 -20.36
CA ASP A 656 -17.88 11.03 -18.95
C ASP A 656 -16.60 11.14 -18.10
N ALA A 657 -15.42 10.96 -18.72
CA ALA A 657 -14.12 10.97 -18.06
C ALA A 657 -13.82 12.29 -17.32
N ASP A 658 -14.11 13.45 -17.91
CA ASP A 658 -13.86 14.75 -17.25
C ASP A 658 -14.83 14.99 -16.08
N SER A 659 -16.09 14.57 -16.22
CA SER A 659 -17.09 14.63 -15.12
C SER A 659 -16.65 13.79 -13.91
N TRP A 660 -16.03 12.63 -14.16
CA TRP A 660 -15.47 11.80 -13.10
C TRP A 660 -14.37 12.54 -12.34
N TYR A 661 -13.43 13.18 -13.05
CA TYR A 661 -12.39 13.99 -12.42
C TYR A 661 -12.97 15.19 -11.66
N ALA A 662 -13.93 15.91 -12.24
CA ALA A 662 -14.58 17.05 -11.60
C ALA A 662 -15.25 16.66 -10.27
N SER A 663 -15.82 15.44 -10.21
CA SER A 663 -16.42 14.88 -8.98
C SER A 663 -15.41 14.55 -7.87
N LEU A 664 -14.11 14.63 -8.14
CA LEU A 664 -13.00 14.36 -7.21
C LEU A 664 -12.12 15.57 -6.94
N GLU A 665 -12.48 16.75 -7.47
CA GLU A 665 -11.67 17.96 -7.35
C GLU A 665 -11.54 18.44 -5.91
N ASP A 666 -12.60 18.31 -5.11
CA ASP A 666 -12.61 18.61 -3.68
C ASP A 666 -11.59 17.76 -2.89
N ALA A 667 -11.49 16.49 -3.22
CA ALA A 667 -10.61 15.53 -2.54
C ALA A 667 -9.15 15.57 -3.04
N TYR A 668 -8.93 15.85 -4.34
CA TYR A 668 -7.63 15.69 -4.99
C TYR A 668 -7.09 16.95 -5.68
N GLY A 669 -7.82 18.06 -5.69
CA GLY A 669 -7.40 19.31 -6.34
C GLY A 669 -6.14 19.94 -5.76
N TRP A 670 -5.70 19.52 -4.56
CA TRP A 670 -4.41 19.90 -3.98
C TRP A 670 -3.23 19.12 -4.60
N ASN A 671 -3.46 18.01 -5.30
CA ASN A 671 -2.43 17.11 -5.82
C ASN A 671 -2.06 17.46 -7.26
N ALA A 672 -0.78 17.72 -7.54
CA ALA A 672 -0.31 18.04 -8.88
C ALA A 672 -0.64 16.93 -9.91
N ARG A 673 -0.51 15.65 -9.51
CA ARG A 673 -0.77 14.50 -10.38
C ARG A 673 -2.21 14.46 -10.89
N TYR A 674 -3.18 14.85 -10.06
CA TYR A 674 -4.58 14.94 -10.46
C TYR A 674 -4.74 15.90 -11.65
N TRP A 675 -4.12 17.08 -11.58
CA TRP A 675 -4.15 18.06 -12.65
C TRP A 675 -3.35 17.61 -13.88
N GLU A 676 -2.23 16.89 -13.71
CA GLU A 676 -1.50 16.31 -14.82
C GLU A 676 -2.36 15.31 -15.63
N GLN A 677 -3.07 14.41 -14.94
CA GLN A 677 -3.92 13.43 -15.61
C GLN A 677 -5.11 14.09 -16.32
N ARG A 678 -5.75 15.10 -15.70
CA ARG A 678 -6.77 15.92 -16.38
C ARG A 678 -6.21 16.68 -17.58
N ALA A 679 -4.99 17.22 -17.48
CA ALA A 679 -4.34 17.91 -18.59
C ALA A 679 -4.08 16.98 -19.77
N LEU A 680 -3.60 15.76 -19.50
CA LEU A 680 -3.38 14.73 -20.52
C LEU A 680 -4.71 14.28 -21.16
N LEU A 681 -5.77 14.11 -20.37
CA LEU A 681 -7.12 13.82 -20.86
C LEU A 681 -7.63 14.91 -21.80
N ALA A 682 -7.63 16.17 -21.33
CA ALA A 682 -8.05 17.32 -22.12
C ALA A 682 -7.20 17.47 -23.38
N SER A 683 -5.90 17.21 -23.29
CA SER A 683 -4.98 17.22 -24.43
C SER A 683 -5.35 16.15 -25.45
N ASN A 684 -5.67 14.93 -25.03
CA ASN A 684 -6.09 13.84 -25.94
C ASN A 684 -7.45 14.11 -26.60
N ASN A 685 -8.33 14.87 -25.93
CA ASN A 685 -9.62 15.32 -26.46
C ASN A 685 -9.52 16.64 -27.23
N ASP A 686 -8.30 17.10 -27.54
CA ASP A 686 -8.00 18.34 -28.27
C ASP A 686 -8.63 19.62 -27.66
N GLN A 687 -8.86 19.61 -26.35
CA GLN A 687 -9.32 20.76 -25.55
C GLN A 687 -8.13 21.61 -25.09
N GLU A 688 -7.47 22.30 -26.03
CA GLU A 688 -6.19 22.98 -25.83
C GLU A 688 -6.17 23.94 -24.62
N GLY A 689 -7.22 24.76 -24.47
CA GLY A 689 -7.31 25.75 -23.39
C GLY A 689 -7.37 25.13 -22.00
N LEU A 690 -8.14 24.05 -21.85
CA LEU A 690 -8.23 23.29 -20.60
C LEU A 690 -6.93 22.55 -20.33
N ALA A 691 -6.38 21.85 -21.33
CA ALA A 691 -5.13 21.10 -21.20
C ALA A 691 -3.98 22.00 -20.71
N TYR A 692 -3.84 23.18 -21.31
CA TYR A 692 -2.82 24.16 -20.90
C TYR A 692 -3.05 24.68 -19.47
N SER A 693 -4.30 25.04 -19.14
CA SER A 693 -4.65 25.59 -17.82
C SER A 693 -4.42 24.56 -16.70
N TYR A 694 -4.83 23.31 -16.92
CA TYR A 694 -4.61 22.21 -15.97
C TYR A 694 -3.13 21.88 -15.82
N ALA A 695 -2.35 21.87 -16.91
CA ALA A 695 -0.91 21.63 -16.81
C ALA A 695 -0.18 22.75 -16.06
N LYS A 696 -0.54 24.02 -16.27
CA LYS A 696 -0.01 25.15 -15.47
C LYS A 696 -0.42 25.05 -14.01
N LYS A 697 -1.65 24.60 -13.72
CA LYS A 697 -2.10 24.34 -12.35
C LYS A 697 -1.22 23.27 -11.67
N ALA A 698 -0.91 22.18 -12.35
CA ALA A 698 0.00 21.14 -11.83
C ALA A 698 1.37 21.72 -11.47
N VAL A 699 1.98 22.52 -12.36
CA VAL A 699 3.27 23.19 -12.09
C VAL A 699 3.17 24.16 -10.91
N SER A 700 2.07 24.93 -10.80
CA SER A 700 1.89 25.87 -9.68
C SER A 700 1.75 25.19 -8.31
N ILE A 701 1.32 23.93 -8.28
CA ILE A 701 1.21 23.14 -7.05
C ILE A 701 2.58 22.54 -6.68
N LEU A 702 3.33 22.08 -7.67
CA LEU A 702 4.59 21.36 -7.45
C LEU A 702 5.66 21.78 -8.47
N GLU A 703 6.19 22.98 -8.30
CA GLU A 703 7.15 23.62 -9.22
C GLU A 703 8.52 22.93 -9.25
N TYR A 704 8.97 22.35 -8.13
CA TYR A 704 10.30 21.77 -8.04
C TYR A 704 10.36 20.29 -8.47
N ASP A 705 9.27 19.73 -9.02
CA ASP A 705 9.20 18.35 -9.49
C ASP A 705 9.26 18.28 -11.02
N PRO A 706 10.06 17.37 -11.61
CA PRO A 706 10.22 17.29 -13.05
C PRO A 706 8.99 16.80 -13.82
N PHE A 707 8.04 16.09 -13.19
CA PHE A 707 6.89 15.49 -13.87
C PHE A 707 5.86 16.54 -14.34
N PRO A 708 5.37 17.48 -13.51
CA PRO A 708 4.48 18.55 -13.96
C PRO A 708 5.04 19.36 -15.14
N HIS A 709 6.33 19.67 -15.12
CA HIS A 709 7.02 20.34 -16.22
C HIS A 709 7.08 19.49 -17.49
N THR A 710 7.26 18.17 -17.38
CA THR A 710 7.17 17.25 -18.53
C THR A 710 5.77 17.29 -19.14
N THR A 711 4.73 17.24 -18.29
CA THR A 711 3.33 17.25 -18.72
C THR A 711 2.98 18.56 -19.42
N LEU A 712 3.32 19.71 -18.83
CA LEU A 712 3.13 21.02 -19.44
C LEU A 712 3.92 21.15 -20.75
N GLY A 713 5.18 20.73 -20.74
CA GLY A 713 6.03 20.68 -21.93
C GLY A 713 5.36 19.93 -23.07
N LYS A 714 4.88 18.70 -22.80
CA LYS A 714 4.16 17.86 -23.77
C LYS A 714 2.88 18.51 -24.30
N VAL A 715 2.07 19.10 -23.43
CA VAL A 715 0.83 19.80 -23.82
C VAL A 715 1.16 20.97 -24.75
N CYS A 716 2.12 21.80 -24.37
CA CYS A 716 2.54 22.99 -25.11
C CYS A 716 3.12 22.66 -26.49
N VAL A 717 4.02 21.67 -26.61
CA VAL A 717 4.55 21.27 -27.92
C VAL A 717 3.49 20.63 -28.82
N LYS A 718 2.50 19.92 -28.25
CA LYS A 718 1.36 19.40 -29.02
C LYS A 718 0.50 20.53 -29.57
N ILE A 719 0.09 21.48 -28.72
CA ILE A 719 -0.64 22.68 -29.12
C ILE A 719 0.11 23.41 -30.22
N GLY A 720 1.43 23.59 -30.05
CA GLY A 720 2.23 24.35 -31.00
C GLY A 720 2.35 23.75 -32.40
N VAL A 721 2.35 22.41 -32.49
CA VAL A 721 2.33 21.72 -33.79
C VAL A 721 0.93 21.72 -34.41
N ASN A 722 -0.13 21.65 -33.60
CA ASN A 722 -1.52 21.59 -34.07
C ASN A 722 -2.05 22.95 -34.53
N ARG A 723 -1.73 24.03 -33.80
CA ARG A 723 -2.12 25.39 -34.14
C ARG A 723 -1.21 25.98 -35.21
N LYS A 724 -1.80 26.47 -36.30
CA LYS A 724 -1.08 27.06 -37.45
C LYS A 724 -0.96 28.58 -37.37
N ASP A 725 -0.84 29.12 -36.16
CA ASP A 725 -0.73 30.56 -35.89
C ASP A 725 0.52 30.89 -35.07
N THR A 726 0.78 32.17 -34.85
CA THR A 726 1.93 32.64 -34.04
C THR A 726 1.82 32.20 -32.58
N VAL A 727 0.61 32.02 -32.07
CA VAL A 727 0.35 31.47 -30.73
C VAL A 727 0.85 30.04 -30.64
N GLY A 728 0.62 29.22 -31.67
CA GLY A 728 1.17 27.86 -31.78
C GLY A 728 2.68 27.85 -31.68
N VAL A 729 3.37 28.71 -32.43
CA VAL A 729 4.84 28.84 -32.37
C VAL A 729 5.31 29.24 -30.96
N GLN A 730 4.63 30.19 -30.32
CA GLN A 730 4.95 30.60 -28.94
C GLN A 730 4.77 29.45 -27.95
N ARG A 731 3.66 28.72 -28.04
CA ARG A 731 3.38 27.54 -27.19
C ARG A 731 4.40 26.43 -27.40
N PHE A 732 4.82 26.18 -28.63
CA PHE A 732 5.87 25.19 -28.88
C PHE A 732 7.15 25.53 -28.11
N TRP A 733 7.59 26.79 -28.19
CA TRP A 733 8.82 27.21 -27.51
C TRP A 733 8.71 27.22 -26.00
N GLU A 734 7.58 27.66 -25.45
CA GLU A 734 7.28 27.49 -24.03
C GLU A 734 7.39 26.01 -23.64
N GLY A 735 6.79 25.12 -24.42
CA GLY A 735 6.87 23.68 -24.17
C GLY A 735 8.31 23.15 -24.17
N VAL A 736 9.15 23.59 -25.12
CA VAL A 736 10.57 23.24 -25.16
C VAL A 736 11.30 23.72 -23.91
N ASP A 737 11.00 24.92 -23.40
CA ASP A 737 11.65 25.47 -22.22
C ASP A 737 11.21 24.73 -20.94
N GLU A 738 9.92 24.39 -20.81
CA GLU A 738 9.42 23.57 -19.70
C GLU A 738 10.05 22.15 -19.70
N LEU A 739 10.24 21.55 -20.88
CA LEU A 739 10.95 20.27 -20.99
C LEU A 739 12.44 20.38 -20.60
N LYS A 740 13.09 21.55 -20.78
CA LYS A 740 14.46 21.79 -20.28
C LYS A 740 14.47 21.90 -18.76
N VAL A 741 13.53 22.66 -18.17
CA VAL A 741 13.40 22.78 -16.71
C VAL A 741 13.22 21.40 -16.08
N SER A 742 12.33 20.58 -16.64
CA SER A 742 12.13 19.20 -16.22
C SER A 742 13.44 18.40 -16.20
N ARG A 743 14.25 18.51 -17.26
CA ARG A 743 15.55 17.83 -17.33
C ARG A 743 16.52 18.33 -16.28
N GLU A 744 16.64 19.64 -16.10
CA GLU A 744 17.54 20.24 -15.10
C GLU A 744 17.18 19.81 -13.68
N LEU A 745 15.89 19.76 -13.35
CA LEU A 745 15.40 19.23 -12.07
C LEU A 745 15.70 17.72 -11.92
N SER A 746 15.50 16.95 -12.98
CA SER A 746 15.80 15.51 -13.03
C SER A 746 17.29 15.21 -12.81
N THR A 747 18.18 15.96 -13.47
CA THR A 747 19.64 15.85 -13.29
C THR A 747 20.04 16.21 -11.86
N LYS A 748 19.50 17.30 -11.30
CA LYS A 748 19.80 17.72 -9.92
C LYS A 748 19.35 16.68 -8.88
N SER A 749 18.28 15.96 -9.15
CA SER A 749 17.75 14.91 -8.27
C SER A 749 18.38 13.53 -8.50
N GLY A 750 19.27 13.38 -9.49
CA GLY A 750 19.87 12.09 -9.86
C GLY A 750 18.89 11.10 -10.49
N LEU A 751 17.70 11.57 -10.89
CA LEU A 751 16.61 10.76 -11.45
C LEU A 751 16.29 11.28 -12.86
N GLU A 752 17.21 11.07 -13.80
CA GLU A 752 16.97 11.40 -15.21
C GLU A 752 16.06 10.39 -15.91
N TRP A 753 15.09 10.91 -16.67
CA TRP A 753 14.11 10.12 -17.43
C TRP A 753 14.16 10.44 -18.91
N GLU A 754 13.75 9.49 -19.74
CA GLU A 754 13.73 9.65 -21.19
C GLU A 754 12.58 10.52 -21.73
N HIS A 755 11.49 10.64 -20.98
CA HIS A 755 10.25 11.22 -21.48
C HIS A 755 10.41 12.66 -22.02
N PRO A 756 11.16 13.57 -21.38
CA PRO A 756 11.40 14.89 -21.94
C PRO A 756 12.12 14.85 -23.30
N TYR A 757 13.11 13.97 -23.45
CA TYR A 757 13.87 13.81 -24.69
C TYR A 757 13.00 13.26 -25.81
N VAL A 758 12.29 12.16 -25.55
CA VAL A 758 11.38 11.54 -26.52
C VAL A 758 10.30 12.52 -26.95
N THR A 759 9.75 13.30 -26.02
CA THR A 759 8.75 14.33 -26.32
C THR A 759 9.33 15.42 -27.22
N PHE A 760 10.49 15.99 -26.85
CA PHE A 760 11.15 17.00 -27.68
C PHE A 760 11.42 16.48 -29.11
N PHE A 761 12.10 15.34 -29.26
CA PHE A 761 12.45 14.84 -30.59
C PHE A 761 11.23 14.51 -31.45
N THR A 762 10.19 13.94 -30.84
CA THR A 762 8.94 13.62 -31.54
C THR A 762 8.26 14.87 -32.09
N TYR A 763 8.12 15.91 -31.28
CA TYR A 763 7.42 17.13 -31.69
C TYR A 763 8.28 18.08 -32.52
N ALA A 764 9.60 18.12 -32.33
CA ALA A 764 10.52 18.85 -33.21
C ALA A 764 10.47 18.31 -34.65
N LEU A 765 10.42 16.97 -34.82
CA LEU A 765 10.24 16.35 -36.14
C LEU A 765 8.90 16.67 -36.80
N ARG A 766 7.87 16.99 -36.03
CA ARG A 766 6.58 17.45 -36.56
C ARG A 766 6.64 18.93 -36.89
N ALA A 767 7.22 19.75 -36.01
CA ALA A 767 7.37 21.18 -36.18
C ALA A 767 8.19 21.53 -37.44
N ILE A 768 9.31 20.84 -37.69
CA ILE A 768 10.15 21.12 -38.87
C ILE A 768 9.41 20.89 -40.20
N LYS A 769 8.42 19.99 -40.21
CA LYS A 769 7.59 19.71 -41.40
C LYS A 769 6.40 20.66 -41.55
N SER A 770 6.16 21.52 -40.57
CA SER A 770 4.99 22.39 -40.52
C SER A 770 5.31 23.78 -41.09
N PRO A 771 4.57 24.29 -42.09
CA PRO A 771 4.89 25.55 -42.77
C PRO A 771 4.98 26.78 -41.85
N HIS A 772 4.19 26.81 -40.77
CA HIS A 772 4.17 27.93 -39.82
C HIS A 772 5.43 28.00 -38.93
N PHE A 773 6.31 27.00 -38.97
CA PHE A 773 7.63 27.01 -38.33
C PHE A 773 8.78 27.38 -39.28
N SER A 774 8.50 27.77 -40.52
CA SER A 774 9.55 28.14 -41.51
C SER A 774 10.53 29.20 -41.01
N LYS A 775 10.07 30.16 -40.20
CA LYS A 775 10.91 31.21 -39.60
C LYS A 775 11.73 30.73 -38.39
N GLU A 776 11.48 29.51 -37.91
CA GLU A 776 12.06 28.95 -36.69
C GLU A 776 13.06 27.82 -36.97
N ILE A 777 13.33 27.49 -38.24
CA ILE A 777 14.18 26.36 -38.66
C ILE A 777 15.58 26.42 -38.04
N GLU A 778 16.20 27.60 -38.04
CA GLU A 778 17.53 27.80 -37.44
C GLU A 778 17.53 27.52 -35.94
N LYS A 779 16.52 28.07 -35.23
CA LYS A 779 16.35 27.88 -33.79
C LYS A 779 16.05 26.42 -33.46
N LEU A 780 15.20 25.75 -34.22
CA LEU A 780 14.92 24.32 -34.11
C LEU A 780 16.18 23.48 -34.31
N SER A 781 16.99 23.80 -35.32
CA SER A 781 18.25 23.10 -35.60
C SER A 781 19.28 23.27 -34.49
N MET A 782 19.39 24.47 -33.93
CA MET A 782 20.25 24.74 -32.78
C MET A 782 19.80 23.94 -31.54
N GLN A 783 18.50 23.96 -31.24
CA GLN A 783 17.95 23.21 -30.10
C GLN A 783 18.09 21.71 -30.32
N TRP A 784 17.83 21.19 -31.53
CA TRP A 784 18.04 19.79 -31.87
C TRP A 784 19.45 19.30 -31.51
N LYS A 785 20.49 20.05 -31.92
CA LYS A 785 21.89 19.74 -31.58
C LYS A 785 22.14 19.74 -30.07
N ALA A 786 21.61 20.73 -29.35
CA ALA A 786 21.76 20.82 -27.90
C ALA A 786 21.11 19.64 -27.17
N TRP A 787 19.89 19.26 -27.58
CA TRP A 787 19.16 18.13 -27.02
C TRP A 787 19.81 16.78 -27.34
N MET A 788 20.33 16.60 -28.57
CA MET A 788 21.12 15.43 -28.94
C MET A 788 22.38 15.29 -28.08
N LYS A 789 23.13 16.38 -27.91
CA LYS A 789 24.33 16.39 -27.05
C LYS A 789 23.99 16.01 -25.61
N ALA A 790 22.91 16.57 -25.06
CA ALA A 790 22.50 16.23 -23.71
C ALA A 790 22.04 14.78 -23.56
N ALA A 791 21.31 14.23 -24.53
CA ALA A 791 20.90 12.83 -24.50
C ALA A 791 22.11 11.87 -24.52
N HIS A 792 23.18 12.21 -25.26
CA HIS A 792 24.42 11.42 -25.29
C HIS A 792 25.22 11.50 -23.99
N ASN A 793 25.13 12.63 -23.28
CA ASN A 793 25.86 12.88 -22.04
C ASN A 793 25.12 12.41 -20.78
N SER A 794 23.90 11.89 -20.91
CA SER A 794 23.12 11.41 -19.78
C SER A 794 23.62 10.04 -19.32
N GLU A 795 24.00 9.94 -18.04
CA GLU A 795 24.49 8.70 -17.42
C GLU A 795 23.36 7.68 -17.18
N SER A 796 22.11 8.13 -17.14
CA SER A 796 20.94 7.29 -16.80
C SER A 796 20.11 6.88 -18.03
N LEU A 797 20.38 7.43 -19.21
CA LEU A 797 19.68 7.08 -20.45
C LEU A 797 20.31 5.86 -21.12
N ILE A 798 19.90 4.68 -20.67
CA ILE A 798 20.16 3.44 -21.41
C ILE A 798 19.07 3.30 -22.48
N PHE A 799 19.40 3.84 -23.64
CA PHE A 799 18.70 3.50 -24.86
C PHE A 799 19.31 2.17 -25.38
N ASP A 800 18.58 1.06 -25.24
CA ASP A 800 19.01 -0.31 -25.63
C ASP A 800 19.32 -0.45 -27.14
N ASP A 801 19.57 -1.64 -27.70
CA ASP A 801 19.72 -1.75 -29.17
C ASP A 801 18.44 -1.34 -29.94
N GLN A 802 17.28 -1.20 -29.28
CA GLN A 802 16.08 -0.54 -29.82
C GLN A 802 16.06 0.98 -29.55
N GLY A 803 16.91 1.48 -28.66
CA GLY A 803 17.02 2.83 -28.19
C GLY A 803 18.24 3.60 -28.74
N LYS A 804 19.47 3.07 -28.69
CA LYS A 804 20.62 3.64 -29.41
C LYS A 804 20.26 3.73 -30.89
N SER A 805 19.56 2.71 -31.38
CA SER A 805 18.87 2.78 -32.67
C SER A 805 17.73 3.79 -32.72
N SER A 806 17.05 4.12 -31.61
CA SER A 806 16.03 5.21 -31.56
C SER A 806 16.62 6.62 -31.67
N LEU A 807 17.71 6.96 -30.97
CA LEU A 807 18.37 8.28 -31.08
C LEU A 807 18.96 8.45 -32.49
N GLU A 808 19.62 7.41 -33.02
CA GLU A 808 20.05 7.39 -34.41
C GLU A 808 18.86 7.49 -35.37
N ALA A 809 17.74 6.81 -35.11
CA ALA A 809 16.54 6.90 -35.93
C ALA A 809 15.93 8.31 -35.90
N TYR A 810 15.89 8.97 -34.74
CA TYR A 810 15.50 10.37 -34.62
C TYR A 810 16.44 11.27 -35.43
N GLN A 811 17.76 11.07 -35.32
CA GLN A 811 18.75 11.83 -36.09
C GLN A 811 18.61 11.62 -37.60
N ARG A 812 18.41 10.38 -38.07
CA ARG A 812 18.17 10.06 -39.49
C ARG A 812 16.90 10.73 -39.98
N LYS A 813 15.78 10.61 -39.24
CA LYS A 813 14.50 11.26 -39.56
C LYS A 813 14.64 12.79 -39.59
N TRP A 814 15.45 13.37 -38.73
CA TRP A 814 15.70 14.81 -38.68
C TRP A 814 16.44 15.29 -39.93
N ILE A 815 17.56 14.63 -40.27
CA ILE A 815 18.34 14.96 -41.48
C ILE A 815 17.44 14.88 -42.72
N MET A 816 16.66 13.80 -42.86
CA MET A 816 15.72 13.66 -43.97
C MET A 816 14.65 14.76 -44.00
N SER A 817 14.21 15.25 -42.85
CA SER A 817 13.19 16.30 -42.80
C SER A 817 13.79 17.65 -43.14
N VAL A 818 14.98 17.99 -42.63
CA VAL A 818 15.68 19.25 -42.94
C VAL A 818 16.10 19.34 -44.40
N VAL A 819 16.47 18.23 -45.05
CA VAL A 819 16.80 18.23 -46.50
C VAL A 819 15.56 18.46 -47.38
N ASN A 820 14.36 18.12 -46.87
CA ASN A 820 13.10 18.24 -47.60
C ASN A 820 12.28 19.50 -47.22
N SER A 821 12.74 20.29 -46.25
CA SER A 821 12.07 21.51 -45.74
C SER A 821 12.87 22.73 -46.15
#